data_AF-A0A929GXB2-F1
#
_entry.id   AF-A0A929GXB2-F1
#
_cell.length_a   1.000
_cell.length_b   1.000
_cell.length_c   1.000
_cell.angle_alpha   90.00
_cell.angle_beta   90.00
_cell.angle_gamma   90.00
#
_symmetry.space_group_name_H-M   'P 1'
#
loop_
_entity.id
_entity.type
_entity.pdbx_description
1 polymer ?
#
loop_
_entity_poly.entity_id
_entity_poly.type
_entity_poly.pdbx_seq_one_letter_code
_entity_poly.pdbx_strand_id
1 'polypeptide(L)'
;RRGRGVIIDYLIPAMKKAGVYEEYIDLAGLINEYNDALTRSSELAKQKFKRIKTMVKKLGLDKDLLLKEVNEEAVEEIEHYLLDLGEANVPYGMHTFGVSPEGDALKEFSQLIKERNEDLALEEIKKKLGMCYLEIDYLIAGLEGKYIPSGEGNDPLRNPEAIPTGKNFYGFDAAKVPSKDAYALGKKQAEEMVEKYLKEKGGYPDKIGLILWSIELQRNEGAQVGTALYLMGMKPVWDENNKVTGVEPIPGKILGRPRIDVHLQSSGLFRDNFPNLILLLDEAVRKAGQLKDVENFIAKHNQKIKEYLLNKGYGEEEAENLSKIRVFSAKPGSYGTKVEDIIPDSGLWESDEEIADVFINFVSFGYGKGVWGKPLKSIYKKNLEDVKITMLTRSSNLFGVLDVDGVYGSLGALSLAVKKVRGEYPDVLLSIQGNPDAAYIEDIERTIGEELRARYLNPKWIEGMKRENYAGAWQMNKFVEYLWGHQVTIPFAIDETKWEQVYEVYVQDKYDLDLKEFFNKNNPWAMQSISARMLEAVRKKYWDAPEEIRKNLAKEYAIVVIENGIACCDHICDNPALNQMVVNIISLPGMLSPELVNQFQAVLSKASGMSLEDAQEKRKVLQGKLAKVTEEIRQEEKVVQGREPDKEKLEGYEMVEEKPEDTKVTVSGSSWIIIAIVIGLIGLLAVGWRKKI
;
A
#
# COMPACT_ATOMS: atom_id res chain seq x y z
N ARG A 1 4.75 -21.50 2.70
CA ARG A 1 3.59 -22.16 3.37
C ARG A 1 2.53 -22.65 2.38
N ARG A 2 1.95 -21.82 1.50
CA ARG A 2 0.90 -22.26 0.54
C ARG A 2 1.38 -23.03 -0.68
N GLY A 3 2.51 -22.60 -1.28
CA GLY A 3 3.01 -23.21 -2.52
C GLY A 3 4.08 -24.28 -2.32
N ARG A 4 4.37 -24.70 -1.07
CA ARG A 4 5.54 -25.55 -0.72
C ARG A 4 6.87 -25.06 -1.32
N GLY A 5 6.97 -23.77 -1.63
CA GLY A 5 8.15 -23.19 -2.27
C GLY A 5 9.36 -23.19 -1.35
N VAL A 6 10.52 -23.49 -1.93
CA VAL A 6 11.84 -23.16 -1.38
C VAL A 6 12.15 -21.74 -1.81
N ILE A 7 12.37 -20.84 -0.86
CA ILE A 7 12.66 -19.45 -1.16
C ILE A 7 14.16 -19.33 -1.39
N ILE A 8 14.54 -18.51 -2.37
CA ILE A 8 15.89 -18.03 -2.56
C ILE A 8 15.74 -16.52 -2.57
N ASP A 9 16.14 -15.87 -1.48
CA ASP A 9 16.12 -14.41 -1.44
C ASP A 9 17.13 -13.81 -2.41
N TYR A 10 16.87 -12.54 -2.71
CA TYR A 10 17.70 -11.71 -3.56
C TYR A 10 17.87 -10.35 -2.92
N LEU A 11 18.94 -9.66 -3.28
CA LEU A 11 19.25 -8.36 -2.73
C LEU A 11 18.22 -7.32 -3.19
N ILE A 12 17.91 -6.37 -2.33
CA ILE A 12 17.15 -5.19 -2.74
C ILE A 12 18.00 -4.29 -3.64
N PRO A 13 17.40 -3.41 -4.48
CA PRO A 13 18.19 -2.44 -5.22
C PRO A 13 19.09 -1.62 -4.29
N ALA A 14 20.31 -1.32 -4.73
CA ALA A 14 21.23 -0.52 -3.94
C ALA A 14 20.59 0.84 -3.62
N MET A 15 20.61 1.21 -2.34
CA MET A 15 20.05 2.49 -1.89
C MET A 15 21.10 3.59 -1.90
N LYS A 16 20.62 4.82 -2.11
CA LYS A 16 21.39 6.05 -2.01
C LYS A 16 20.57 7.12 -1.30
N LYS A 17 21.23 8.18 -0.83
CA LYS A 17 20.55 9.40 -0.38
C LYS A 17 19.95 10.11 -1.58
N ALA A 18 18.70 10.54 -1.47
CA ALA A 18 18.00 11.29 -2.52
C ALA A 18 18.74 12.59 -2.87
N GLY A 19 19.19 13.31 -1.83
CA GLY A 19 19.73 14.65 -1.94
C GLY A 19 18.68 15.67 -2.41
N VAL A 20 18.99 16.95 -2.24
CA VAL A 20 18.19 18.04 -2.80
C VAL A 20 18.59 18.32 -4.24
N TYR A 21 17.66 18.83 -5.05
CA TYR A 21 17.85 19.08 -6.48
C TYR A 21 17.07 20.32 -6.94
N GLU A 22 17.54 20.98 -8.00
CA GLU A 22 16.85 22.05 -8.74
C GLU A 22 16.14 23.08 -7.82
N GLU A 23 14.80 23.18 -7.91
CA GLU A 23 13.98 24.09 -7.10
C GLU A 23 14.16 23.97 -5.58
N TYR A 24 14.53 22.80 -5.07
CA TYR A 24 14.70 22.55 -3.65
C TYR A 24 16.06 23.08 -3.18
N ILE A 25 17.08 23.08 -4.05
CA ILE A 25 18.36 23.79 -3.81
C ILE A 25 18.11 25.29 -3.78
N ASP A 26 17.34 25.81 -4.75
CA ASP A 26 16.98 27.23 -4.80
C ASP A 26 16.22 27.67 -3.54
N LEU A 27 15.27 26.85 -3.07
CA LEU A 27 14.53 27.13 -1.85
C LEU A 27 15.44 27.13 -0.61
N ALA A 28 16.31 26.14 -0.47
CA ALA A 28 17.28 26.09 0.62
C ALA A 28 18.23 27.31 0.59
N GLY A 29 18.68 27.72 -0.60
CA GLY A 29 19.46 28.94 -0.79
C GLY A 29 18.70 30.19 -0.34
N LEU A 30 17.41 30.30 -0.69
CA LEU A 30 16.56 31.42 -0.26
C LEU A 30 16.34 31.47 1.25
N ILE A 31 16.22 30.33 1.91
CA ILE A 31 16.09 30.24 3.38
C ILE A 31 17.39 30.73 4.04
N ASN A 32 18.55 30.28 3.54
CA ASN A 32 19.85 30.76 4.03
C ASN A 32 20.01 32.28 3.87
N GLU A 33 19.66 32.82 2.69
CA GLU A 33 19.67 34.27 2.45
C GLU A 33 18.71 35.04 3.36
N TYR A 34 17.56 34.46 3.69
CA TYR A 34 16.60 35.01 4.64
C TYR A 34 17.17 35.06 6.06
N ASN A 35 17.76 33.97 6.54
CA ASN A 35 18.39 33.88 7.86
C ASN A 35 19.54 34.89 8.02
N ASP A 36 20.37 35.05 6.98
CA ASP A 36 21.41 36.08 6.93
C ASP A 36 20.81 37.50 7.00
N ALA A 37 19.71 37.75 6.30
CA ALA A 37 19.06 39.05 6.23
C ALA A 37 18.43 39.47 7.58
N LEU A 38 17.97 38.53 8.42
CA LEU A 38 17.39 38.82 9.74
C LEU A 38 18.34 39.63 10.64
N THR A 39 19.65 39.40 10.52
CA THR A 39 20.67 40.11 11.31
C THR A 39 21.13 41.44 10.70
N ARG A 40 20.73 41.73 9.44
CA ARG A 40 21.25 42.87 8.66
C ARG A 40 20.20 43.92 8.34
N SER A 41 19.03 43.52 7.87
CA SER A 41 17.95 44.43 7.45
C SER A 41 16.59 43.75 7.48
N SER A 42 15.68 44.28 8.29
CA SER A 42 14.30 43.78 8.39
C SER A 42 13.54 43.87 7.07
N GLU A 43 13.82 44.89 6.25
CA GLU A 43 13.14 45.05 4.95
C GLU A 43 13.63 44.01 3.94
N LEU A 44 14.93 43.72 3.94
CA LEU A 44 15.49 42.67 3.10
C LEU A 44 14.93 41.29 3.48
N ALA A 45 14.86 41.00 4.79
CA ALA A 45 14.29 39.75 5.31
C ALA A 45 12.83 39.58 4.85
N LYS A 46 11.99 40.61 4.94
CA LYS A 46 10.59 40.57 4.45
C LYS A 46 10.48 40.24 2.97
N GLN A 47 11.35 40.81 2.13
CA GLN A 47 11.33 40.53 0.69
C GLN A 47 11.78 39.10 0.38
N LYS A 48 12.79 38.58 1.09
CA LYS A 48 13.24 37.18 0.96
C LYS A 48 12.15 36.21 1.44
N PHE A 49 11.53 36.49 2.58
CA PHE A 49 10.40 35.71 3.09
C PHE A 49 9.22 35.66 2.11
N LYS A 50 8.89 36.78 1.45
CA LYS A 50 7.85 36.79 0.41
C LYS A 50 8.17 35.83 -0.75
N ARG A 51 9.44 35.73 -1.16
CA ARG A 51 9.89 34.78 -2.19
C ARG A 51 9.79 33.34 -1.71
N ILE A 52 10.21 33.05 -0.47
CA ILE A 52 10.05 31.74 0.18
C ILE A 52 8.56 31.34 0.16
N LYS A 53 7.67 32.21 0.64
CA LYS A 53 6.21 31.98 0.66
C LYS A 53 5.64 31.67 -0.72
N THR A 54 6.08 32.37 -1.77
CA THR A 54 5.65 32.06 -3.14
C THR A 54 6.17 30.71 -3.62
N MET A 55 7.43 30.39 -3.36
CA MET A 55 8.04 29.12 -3.79
C MET A 55 7.46 27.91 -3.06
N VAL A 56 7.29 28.00 -1.73
CA VAL A 56 6.64 26.97 -0.88
C VAL A 56 5.25 26.61 -1.42
N LYS A 57 4.43 27.62 -1.72
CA LYS A 57 3.08 27.41 -2.28
C LYS A 57 3.12 26.82 -3.69
N LYS A 58 4.04 27.28 -4.54
CA LYS A 58 4.20 26.73 -5.89
C LYS A 58 4.61 25.26 -5.85
N LEU A 59 5.48 24.92 -4.90
CA LEU A 59 5.97 23.55 -4.73
C LEU A 59 5.00 22.65 -3.96
N GLY A 60 3.89 23.17 -3.42
CA GLY A 60 2.91 22.41 -2.66
C GLY A 60 3.33 22.06 -1.23
N LEU A 61 4.44 22.61 -0.73
CA LEU A 61 5.01 22.22 0.57
C LEU A 61 4.14 22.67 1.76
N ASP A 62 3.32 23.72 1.58
CA ASP A 62 2.34 24.12 2.60
C ASP A 62 1.24 23.07 2.79
N LYS A 63 0.94 22.27 1.77
CA LYS A 63 -0.04 21.18 1.85
C LYS A 63 0.55 19.96 2.54
N ASP A 64 1.79 19.62 2.23
CA ASP A 64 2.46 18.47 2.84
C ASP A 64 2.67 18.69 4.33
N LEU A 65 3.06 19.91 4.72
CA LEU A 65 3.26 20.31 6.12
C LEU A 65 1.97 20.74 6.84
N LEU A 66 0.81 20.65 6.17
CA LEU A 66 -0.50 21.06 6.72
C LEU A 66 -0.50 22.50 7.30
N LEU A 67 0.27 23.40 6.68
CA LEU A 67 0.42 24.77 7.15
C LEU A 67 -0.86 25.57 6.85
N LYS A 68 -1.51 26.08 7.91
CA LYS A 68 -2.64 27.01 7.78
C LYS A 68 -2.22 28.30 7.07
N GLU A 69 -1.03 28.79 7.40
CA GLU A 69 -0.39 29.91 6.73
C GLU A 69 1.13 29.70 6.73
N VAL A 70 1.78 30.02 5.61
CA VAL A 70 3.23 30.17 5.54
C VAL A 70 3.60 31.50 6.20
N ASN A 71 4.01 31.43 7.46
CA ASN A 71 4.51 32.54 8.30
C ASN A 71 6.03 32.35 8.58
N GLU A 72 6.64 33.30 9.30
CA GLU A 72 8.09 33.26 9.57
C GLU A 72 8.48 32.08 10.48
N GLU A 73 7.58 31.64 11.37
CA GLU A 73 7.78 30.50 12.27
C GLU A 73 7.83 29.16 11.50
N ALA A 74 7.11 29.05 10.37
CA ALA A 74 7.11 27.87 9.53
C ALA A 74 8.41 27.66 8.73
N VAL A 75 9.30 28.67 8.66
CA VAL A 75 10.54 28.57 7.88
C VAL A 75 11.46 27.48 8.40
N GLU A 76 11.55 27.31 9.72
CA GLU A 76 12.36 26.25 10.35
C GLU A 76 11.80 24.86 9.99
N GLU A 77 10.48 24.69 10.03
CA GLU A 77 9.84 23.41 9.64
C GLU A 77 10.03 23.09 8.16
N ILE A 78 9.98 24.11 7.28
CA ILE A 78 10.28 23.95 5.85
C ILE A 78 11.75 23.58 5.64
N GLU A 79 12.68 24.19 6.38
CA GLU A 79 14.09 23.84 6.32
C GLU A 79 14.33 22.38 6.74
N HIS A 80 13.71 21.94 7.84
CA HIS A 80 13.75 20.54 8.28
C HIS A 80 13.17 19.59 7.22
N TYR A 81 12.03 19.96 6.62
CA TYR A 81 11.44 19.17 5.53
C TYR A 81 12.41 18.99 4.34
N LEU A 82 13.14 20.04 3.95
CA LEU A 82 14.15 19.94 2.88
C LEU A 82 15.34 19.06 3.27
N LEU A 83 15.74 19.07 4.53
CA LEU A 83 16.76 18.15 5.04
C LEU A 83 16.27 16.70 4.98
N ASP A 84 15.03 16.44 5.40
CA ASP A 84 14.41 15.11 5.35
C ASP A 84 14.32 14.60 3.90
N LEU A 85 13.93 15.47 2.95
CA LEU A 85 13.96 15.14 1.52
C LEU A 85 15.37 14.74 1.05
N GLY A 86 16.40 15.49 1.47
CA GLY A 86 17.78 15.22 1.10
C GLY A 86 18.32 13.92 1.70
N GLU A 87 17.94 13.64 2.94
CA GLU A 87 18.42 12.50 3.73
C GLU A 87 17.63 11.20 3.51
N ALA A 88 16.51 11.26 2.78
CA ALA A 88 15.71 10.10 2.43
C ALA A 88 16.54 9.06 1.66
N ASN A 89 16.43 7.79 2.08
CA ASN A 89 17.04 6.67 1.39
C ASN A 89 16.12 6.24 0.24
N VAL A 90 16.64 6.20 -0.98
CA VAL A 90 15.88 5.79 -2.17
C VAL A 90 16.62 4.68 -2.93
N PRO A 91 15.90 3.69 -3.48
CA PRO A 91 16.51 2.68 -4.35
C PRO A 91 16.96 3.34 -5.66
N TYR A 92 18.18 3.06 -6.07
CA TYR A 92 18.77 3.60 -7.28
C TYR A 92 18.86 2.52 -8.36
N GLY A 93 17.87 2.52 -9.26
CA GLY A 93 17.69 1.44 -10.25
C GLY A 93 17.00 0.21 -9.66
N MET A 94 17.24 -0.96 -10.25
CA MET A 94 16.65 -2.23 -9.84
C MET A 94 17.72 -3.28 -9.53
N HIS A 95 17.34 -4.31 -8.78
CA HIS A 95 18.21 -5.47 -8.57
C HIS A 95 18.10 -6.41 -9.76
N THR A 96 19.25 -6.86 -10.28
CA THR A 96 19.33 -7.96 -11.24
C THR A 96 19.78 -9.22 -10.50
N PHE A 97 18.95 -10.26 -10.54
CA PHE A 97 19.20 -11.52 -9.83
C PHE A 97 20.57 -12.10 -10.18
N GLY A 98 21.42 -12.35 -9.17
CA GLY A 98 22.79 -12.81 -9.33
C GLY A 98 23.86 -11.73 -9.46
N VAL A 99 23.48 -10.45 -9.64
CA VAL A 99 24.41 -9.35 -9.91
C VAL A 99 24.64 -8.55 -8.65
N SER A 100 25.91 -8.43 -8.23
CA SER A 100 26.27 -7.63 -7.06
C SER A 100 26.36 -6.14 -7.42
N PRO A 101 26.07 -5.22 -6.49
CA PRO A 101 26.34 -3.80 -6.72
C PRO A 101 27.86 -3.56 -6.84
N GLU A 102 28.23 -2.61 -7.70
CA GLU A 102 29.62 -2.22 -7.95
C GLU A 102 29.81 -0.69 -7.87
N GLY A 103 31.06 -0.24 -7.85
CA GLY A 103 31.42 1.18 -7.90
C GLY A 103 30.73 2.02 -6.80
N ASP A 104 30.15 3.15 -7.20
CA ASP A 104 29.47 4.07 -6.28
C ASP A 104 28.23 3.44 -5.62
N ALA A 105 27.53 2.53 -6.30
CA ALA A 105 26.36 1.85 -5.72
C ALA A 105 26.77 0.98 -4.53
N LEU A 106 27.85 0.20 -4.65
CA LEU A 106 28.40 -0.58 -3.54
C LEU A 106 28.90 0.32 -2.41
N LYS A 107 29.62 1.39 -2.76
CA LYS A 107 30.19 2.32 -1.78
C LYS A 107 29.12 3.00 -0.95
N GLU A 108 28.12 3.61 -1.59
CA GLU A 108 27.06 4.33 -0.89
C GLU A 108 26.15 3.38 -0.11
N PHE A 109 25.77 2.24 -0.70
CA PHE A 109 24.88 1.31 -0.02
C PHE A 109 25.54 0.64 1.19
N SER A 110 26.82 0.25 1.08
CA SER A 110 27.58 -0.27 2.24
C SER A 110 27.74 0.77 3.35
N GLN A 111 27.88 2.05 2.98
CA GLN A 111 27.95 3.16 3.93
C GLN A 111 26.61 3.37 4.65
N LEU A 112 25.48 3.32 3.94
CA LEU A 112 24.14 3.41 4.56
C LEU A 112 23.88 2.26 5.55
N ILE A 113 24.29 1.03 5.20
CA ILE A 113 24.19 -0.12 6.12
C ILE A 113 25.09 0.11 7.34
N LYS A 114 26.31 0.61 7.14
CA LYS A 114 27.28 0.89 8.22
C LYS A 114 26.78 1.97 9.17
N GLU A 115 26.17 3.04 8.67
CA GLU A 115 25.58 4.12 9.47
C GLU A 115 24.45 3.63 10.39
N ARG A 116 23.75 2.58 10.00
CA ARG A 116 22.71 1.92 10.82
C ARG A 116 23.26 0.83 11.74
N ASN A 117 24.48 0.37 11.50
CA ASN A 117 25.08 -0.78 12.17
C ASN A 117 26.54 -0.45 12.50
N GLU A 118 26.74 0.50 13.42
CA GLU A 118 28.04 1.10 13.73
C GLU A 118 29.09 0.09 14.22
N ASP A 119 28.67 -1.08 14.71
CA ASP A 119 29.60 -2.13 15.16
C ASP A 119 30.20 -2.96 14.02
N LEU A 120 29.61 -2.94 12.81
CA LEU A 120 30.04 -3.79 11.70
C LEU A 120 31.21 -3.21 10.90
N ALA A 121 32.15 -4.02 10.46
CA ALA A 121 33.23 -3.54 9.59
C ALA A 121 32.71 -3.26 8.17
N LEU A 122 33.02 -2.07 7.62
CA LEU A 122 32.57 -1.68 6.26
C LEU A 122 33.03 -2.70 5.19
N GLU A 123 34.25 -3.24 5.31
CA GLU A 123 34.77 -4.24 4.38
C GLU A 123 34.03 -5.59 4.47
N GLU A 124 33.48 -5.94 5.64
CA GLU A 124 32.64 -7.13 5.77
C GLU A 124 31.30 -6.93 5.05
N ILE A 125 30.67 -5.76 5.22
CA ILE A 125 29.43 -5.40 4.51
C ILE A 125 29.65 -5.47 3.00
N LYS A 126 30.71 -4.82 2.49
CA LYS A 126 31.04 -4.85 1.06
C LYS A 126 31.26 -6.28 0.56
N LYS A 127 31.97 -7.11 1.33
CA LYS A 127 32.18 -8.52 0.99
C LYS A 127 30.85 -9.26 0.87
N LYS A 128 29.94 -9.13 1.85
CA LYS A 128 28.62 -9.77 1.84
C LYS A 128 27.75 -9.28 0.67
N LEU A 129 27.80 -7.98 0.34
CA LEU A 129 27.11 -7.40 -0.82
C LEU A 129 27.71 -7.88 -2.17
N GLY A 130 29.01 -8.18 -2.20
CA GLY A 130 29.69 -8.74 -3.37
C GLY A 130 29.41 -10.23 -3.64
N MET A 131 28.48 -10.83 -2.89
CA MET A 131 28.17 -12.27 -2.96
C MET A 131 26.80 -12.57 -3.56
N CYS A 132 26.18 -11.64 -4.30
CA CYS A 132 24.89 -11.90 -4.97
C CYS A 132 24.96 -13.04 -6.00
N TYR A 133 26.15 -13.46 -6.45
CA TYR A 133 26.30 -14.66 -7.30
C TYR A 133 25.70 -15.93 -6.64
N LEU A 134 25.63 -15.96 -5.31
CA LEU A 134 24.98 -17.04 -4.55
C LEU A 134 23.49 -17.18 -4.86
N GLU A 135 22.82 -16.12 -5.30
CA GLU A 135 21.41 -16.16 -5.71
C GLU A 135 21.20 -17.15 -6.88
N ILE A 136 22.09 -17.10 -7.88
CA ILE A 136 22.07 -18.01 -9.03
C ILE A 136 22.59 -19.40 -8.62
N ASP A 137 23.70 -19.47 -7.89
CA ASP A 137 24.29 -20.74 -7.49
C ASP A 137 23.31 -21.59 -6.67
N TYR A 138 22.58 -20.97 -5.74
CA TYR A 138 21.59 -21.66 -4.94
C TYR A 138 20.28 -21.92 -5.69
N LEU A 139 19.96 -21.14 -6.73
CA LEU A 139 18.88 -21.50 -7.65
C LEU A 139 19.21 -22.80 -8.39
N ILE A 140 20.42 -22.90 -8.93
CA ILE A 140 20.90 -24.12 -9.59
C ILE A 140 20.93 -25.28 -8.60
N ALA A 141 21.47 -25.09 -7.40
CA ALA A 141 21.51 -26.11 -6.37
C ALA A 141 20.10 -26.61 -5.99
N GLY A 142 19.13 -25.71 -5.90
CA GLY A 142 17.73 -26.04 -5.58
C GLY A 142 17.08 -26.85 -6.68
N LEU A 143 17.34 -26.52 -7.94
CA LEU A 143 16.90 -27.29 -9.10
C LEU A 143 17.55 -28.69 -9.17
N GLU A 144 18.78 -28.82 -8.66
CA GLU A 144 19.47 -30.11 -8.49
C GLU A 144 18.99 -30.91 -7.26
N GLY A 145 18.02 -30.39 -6.50
CA GLY A 145 17.49 -31.04 -5.30
C GLY A 145 18.43 -30.99 -4.09
N LYS A 146 19.40 -30.07 -4.09
CA LYS A 146 20.31 -29.86 -2.95
C LYS A 146 19.66 -29.02 -1.87
N TYR A 147 20.23 -29.09 -0.66
CA TYR A 147 19.82 -28.25 0.45
C TYR A 147 20.20 -26.79 0.20
N ILE A 148 19.24 -25.88 0.41
CA ILE A 148 19.45 -24.43 0.36
C ILE A 148 19.65 -23.90 1.79
N PRO A 149 20.76 -23.21 2.08
CA PRO A 149 21.01 -22.64 3.40
C PRO A 149 19.86 -21.74 3.87
N SER A 150 19.45 -21.93 5.12
CA SER A 150 18.51 -21.02 5.79
C SER A 150 19.25 -19.86 6.46
N GLY A 151 18.59 -18.72 6.59
CA GLY A 151 19.10 -17.59 7.37
C GLY A 151 18.04 -16.54 7.66
N GLU A 152 18.45 -15.43 8.24
CA GLU A 152 17.55 -14.30 8.45
C GLU A 152 17.36 -13.50 7.15
N GLY A 153 16.17 -12.91 7.00
CA GLY A 153 15.84 -11.98 5.91
C GLY A 153 15.70 -10.55 6.41
N ASN A 154 14.90 -9.75 5.69
CA ASN A 154 14.65 -8.31 5.85
C ASN A 154 15.61 -7.42 5.02
N ASP A 155 15.45 -6.09 5.05
CA ASP A 155 16.39 -5.18 4.39
C ASP A 155 17.71 -5.06 5.20
N PRO A 156 18.87 -4.94 4.54
CA PRO A 156 20.18 -4.97 5.20
C PRO A 156 20.47 -3.71 6.02
N LEU A 157 19.73 -2.60 5.82
CA LEU A 157 19.83 -1.44 6.72
C LEU A 157 19.29 -1.79 8.10
N ARG A 158 18.19 -2.54 8.14
CA ARG A 158 17.52 -2.97 9.38
C ARG A 158 18.09 -4.26 9.97
N ASN A 159 18.45 -5.23 9.13
CA ASN A 159 19.07 -6.49 9.55
C ASN A 159 20.27 -6.82 8.66
N PRO A 160 21.50 -6.51 9.06
CA PRO A 160 22.70 -6.80 8.27
C PRO A 160 22.95 -8.30 8.09
N GLU A 161 22.36 -9.18 8.91
CA GLU A 161 22.41 -10.63 8.72
C GLU A 161 21.52 -11.12 7.56
N ALA A 162 20.73 -10.23 6.95
CA ALA A 162 20.04 -10.49 5.70
C ALA A 162 21.00 -10.74 4.53
N ILE A 163 22.23 -10.22 4.58
CA ILE A 163 23.27 -10.46 3.57
C ILE A 163 24.34 -11.45 4.09
N PRO A 164 24.96 -12.27 3.23
CA PRO A 164 24.71 -12.39 1.79
C PRO A 164 23.35 -13.04 1.49
N THR A 165 22.80 -12.74 0.32
CA THR A 165 21.54 -13.30 -0.21
C THR A 165 21.76 -14.66 -0.88
N GLY A 166 20.68 -15.27 -1.39
CA GLY A 166 20.64 -16.64 -1.88
C GLY A 166 20.15 -17.66 -0.84
N LYS A 167 19.53 -17.20 0.26
CA LYS A 167 19.09 -18.05 1.38
C LYS A 167 17.59 -18.36 1.31
N ASN A 168 17.22 -19.47 1.92
CA ASN A 168 15.84 -19.78 2.27
C ASN A 168 15.51 -19.15 3.63
N PHE A 169 15.21 -17.84 3.62
CA PHE A 169 15.07 -17.10 4.87
C PHE A 169 13.88 -17.55 5.72
N TYR A 170 13.98 -17.32 7.03
CA TYR A 170 12.90 -17.52 7.99
C TYR A 170 12.54 -16.22 8.72
N GLY A 171 11.36 -16.22 9.36
CA GLY A 171 10.87 -15.11 10.17
C GLY A 171 11.32 -15.23 11.64
N PHE A 172 10.42 -14.96 12.57
CA PHE A 172 10.69 -15.01 14.01
C PHE A 172 9.71 -15.98 14.71
N ASP A 173 9.90 -16.22 16.02
CA ASP A 173 8.97 -17.03 16.83
C ASP A 173 7.70 -16.24 17.20
N ALA A 174 6.57 -16.62 16.59
CA ALA A 174 5.25 -16.02 16.81
C ALA A 174 4.79 -16.01 18.28
N ALA A 175 5.32 -16.90 19.13
CA ALA A 175 4.98 -16.94 20.55
C ALA A 175 5.64 -15.82 21.37
N LYS A 176 6.69 -15.16 20.83
CA LYS A 176 7.45 -14.11 21.53
C LYS A 176 7.00 -12.69 21.17
N VAL A 177 5.86 -12.56 20.48
CA VAL A 177 5.35 -11.27 19.99
C VAL A 177 4.10 -10.83 20.76
N PRO A 178 3.96 -9.54 21.12
CA PRO A 178 5.00 -8.49 20.99
C PRO A 178 6.19 -8.74 21.91
N SER A 179 7.40 -8.45 21.41
CA SER A 179 8.60 -8.43 22.27
C SER A 179 8.51 -7.26 23.25
N LYS A 180 9.37 -7.25 24.28
CA LYS A 180 9.40 -6.16 25.28
C LYS A 180 9.73 -4.81 24.64
N ASP A 181 10.69 -4.80 23.74
CA ASP A 181 11.13 -3.59 23.04
C ASP A 181 10.07 -3.14 22.02
N ALA A 182 9.46 -4.08 21.30
CA ALA A 182 8.33 -3.78 20.43
C ALA A 182 7.14 -3.18 21.20
N TYR A 183 6.85 -3.68 22.41
CA TYR A 183 5.83 -3.09 23.27
C TYR A 183 6.19 -1.68 23.74
N ALA A 184 7.45 -1.44 24.11
CA ALA A 184 7.93 -0.10 24.49
C ALA A 184 7.81 0.90 23.32
N LEU A 185 8.18 0.47 22.11
CA LEU A 185 8.00 1.25 20.89
C LEU A 185 6.51 1.52 20.60
N GLY A 186 5.66 0.49 20.69
CA GLY A 186 4.22 0.63 20.48
C GLY A 186 3.55 1.55 21.52
N LYS A 187 4.05 1.55 22.76
CA LYS A 187 3.65 2.52 23.79
C LYS A 187 3.95 3.95 23.34
N LYS A 188 5.21 4.22 22.94
CA LYS A 188 5.62 5.56 22.46
C LYS A 188 4.72 6.04 21.32
N GLN A 189 4.44 5.19 20.34
CA GLN A 189 3.57 5.50 19.20
C GLN A 189 2.13 5.81 19.61
N ALA A 190 1.58 5.05 20.57
CA ALA A 190 0.25 5.31 21.09
C ALA A 190 0.18 6.63 21.86
N GLU A 191 1.23 7.00 22.59
CA GLU A 191 1.34 8.29 23.29
C GLU A 191 1.41 9.44 22.29
N GLU A 192 2.30 9.37 21.30
CA GLU A 192 2.44 10.39 20.25
C GLU A 192 1.12 10.64 19.49
N MET A 193 0.41 9.58 19.06
CA MET A 193 -0.89 9.73 18.39
C MET A 193 -1.93 10.42 19.27
N VAL A 194 -2.01 10.03 20.55
CA VAL A 194 -2.99 10.59 21.49
C VAL A 194 -2.65 12.04 21.83
N GLU A 195 -1.38 12.36 22.03
CA GLU A 195 -0.90 13.71 22.33
C GLU A 195 -1.11 14.65 21.15
N LYS A 196 -0.80 14.21 19.92
CA LYS A 196 -1.07 14.97 18.69
C LYS A 196 -2.55 15.33 18.59
N TYR A 197 -3.43 14.33 18.70
CA TYR A 197 -4.88 14.55 18.62
C TYR A 197 -5.40 15.45 19.75
N LEU A 198 -4.90 15.29 20.98
CA LEU A 198 -5.26 16.13 22.12
C LEU A 198 -4.85 17.59 21.89
N LYS A 199 -3.63 17.83 21.37
CA LYS A 199 -3.12 19.18 21.06
C LYS A 199 -3.94 19.86 19.97
N GLU A 200 -4.34 19.12 18.94
CA GLU A 200 -5.03 19.67 17.77
C GLU A 200 -6.55 19.83 17.97
N LYS A 201 -7.19 18.88 18.66
CA LYS A 201 -8.66 18.82 18.79
C LYS A 201 -9.17 19.09 20.20
N GLY A 202 -8.29 19.18 21.21
CA GLY A 202 -8.63 19.52 22.60
C GLY A 202 -9.28 18.41 23.44
N GLY A 203 -9.39 17.19 22.91
CA GLY A 203 -9.94 16.03 23.62
C GLY A 203 -9.26 14.73 23.19
N TYR A 204 -9.49 13.65 23.93
CA TYR A 204 -8.95 12.33 23.57
C TYR A 204 -9.71 11.73 22.38
N PRO A 205 -9.04 11.02 21.45
CA PRO A 205 -9.75 10.23 20.45
C PRO A 205 -10.43 9.06 21.18
N ASP A 206 -11.75 8.89 21.00
CA ASP A 206 -12.50 7.83 21.66
C ASP A 206 -12.29 6.45 21.01
N LYS A 207 -11.99 6.40 19.70
CA LYS A 207 -11.59 5.18 18.99
C LYS A 207 -10.54 5.41 17.91
N ILE A 208 -9.56 4.49 17.80
CA ILE A 208 -8.51 4.50 16.78
C ILE A 208 -8.57 3.22 15.94
N GLY A 209 -8.55 3.34 14.62
CA GLY A 209 -8.45 2.24 13.66
C GLY A 209 -7.00 1.89 13.35
N LEU A 210 -6.57 0.64 13.58
CA LEU A 210 -5.23 0.17 13.28
C LEU A 210 -5.26 -0.91 12.21
N ILE A 211 -4.44 -0.73 11.17
CA ILE A 211 -4.18 -1.79 10.18
C ILE A 211 -3.12 -2.74 10.75
N LEU A 212 -3.42 -4.04 10.80
CA LEU A 212 -2.49 -5.07 11.26
C LEU A 212 -1.98 -5.88 10.08
N TRP A 213 -0.74 -5.59 9.67
CA TRP A 213 -0.07 -6.31 8.58
C TRP A 213 0.92 -7.35 9.08
N SER A 214 0.88 -8.53 8.49
CA SER A 214 1.81 -9.62 8.78
C SER A 214 3.28 -9.23 8.53
N ILE A 215 3.54 -8.42 7.50
CA ILE A 215 4.91 -8.05 7.13
C ILE A 215 5.50 -7.03 8.11
N GLU A 216 4.71 -6.05 8.56
CA GLU A 216 5.17 -5.08 9.55
C GLU A 216 5.48 -5.76 10.88
N LEU A 217 4.60 -6.68 11.31
CA LEU A 217 4.84 -7.48 12.51
C LEU A 217 6.14 -8.27 12.44
N GLN A 218 6.48 -8.84 11.28
CA GLN A 218 7.72 -9.59 11.06
C GLN A 218 8.97 -8.70 11.13
N ARG A 219 8.86 -7.42 10.78
CA ARG A 219 9.99 -6.47 10.77
C ARG A 219 10.22 -5.81 12.12
N ASN A 220 9.15 -5.60 12.89
CA ASN A 220 9.20 -4.82 14.14
C ASN A 220 8.78 -5.62 15.39
N GLU A 221 8.73 -6.94 15.29
CA GLU A 221 8.40 -7.85 16.40
C GLU A 221 7.06 -7.54 17.09
N GLY A 222 6.13 -6.96 16.33
CA GLY A 222 4.77 -6.66 16.76
C GLY A 222 4.58 -5.33 17.49
N ALA A 223 5.34 -4.30 17.14
CA ALA A 223 5.13 -2.96 17.68
C ALA A 223 3.67 -2.49 17.52
N GLN A 224 3.04 -2.74 16.35
CA GLN A 224 1.63 -2.44 16.10
C GLN A 224 0.65 -3.13 17.07
N VAL A 225 0.97 -4.34 17.55
CA VAL A 225 0.19 -5.04 18.58
C VAL A 225 0.41 -4.37 19.94
N GLY A 226 1.66 -3.97 20.23
CA GLY A 226 1.98 -3.17 21.41
C GLY A 226 1.21 -1.85 21.46
N THR A 227 1.12 -1.13 20.33
CA THR A 227 0.33 0.09 20.18
C THR A 227 -1.13 -0.16 20.53
N ALA A 228 -1.75 -1.20 19.95
CA ALA A 228 -3.14 -1.56 20.24
C ALA A 228 -3.36 -1.87 21.72
N LEU A 229 -2.48 -2.67 22.34
CA LEU A 229 -2.56 -3.01 23.76
C LEU A 229 -2.43 -1.78 24.65
N TYR A 230 -1.45 -0.90 24.37
CA TYR A 230 -1.25 0.29 25.18
C TYR A 230 -2.43 1.26 25.07
N LEU A 231 -3.00 1.49 23.88
CA LEU A 231 -4.20 2.32 23.71
C LEU A 231 -5.35 1.89 24.63
N MET A 232 -5.59 0.57 24.72
CA MET A 232 -6.59 -0.01 25.62
C MET A 232 -6.20 0.03 27.12
N GLY A 233 -4.95 0.41 27.42
CA GLY A 233 -4.38 0.44 28.76
C GLY A 233 -4.02 -0.96 29.27
N MET A 234 -3.53 -1.81 28.39
CA MET A 234 -3.13 -3.20 28.66
C MET A 234 -1.62 -3.38 28.39
N LYS A 235 -1.00 -4.33 29.07
CA LYS A 235 0.37 -4.78 28.81
C LYS A 235 0.46 -6.29 28.64
N PRO A 236 1.34 -6.81 27.77
CA PRO A 236 1.61 -8.24 27.67
C PRO A 236 2.20 -8.79 28.98
N VAL A 237 1.98 -10.08 29.21
CA VAL A 237 2.65 -10.88 30.22
C VAL A 237 3.60 -11.83 29.50
N TRP A 238 4.87 -11.81 29.88
CA TRP A 238 5.91 -12.68 29.34
C TRP A 238 6.33 -13.73 30.36
N ASP A 239 6.56 -14.95 29.91
CA ASP A 239 7.23 -15.99 30.71
C ASP A 239 8.76 -15.78 30.77
N GLU A 240 9.45 -16.67 31.48
CA GLU A 240 10.91 -16.67 31.60
C GLU A 240 11.66 -16.83 30.26
N ASN A 241 10.99 -17.35 29.22
CA ASN A 241 11.52 -17.54 27.86
C ASN A 241 11.09 -16.42 26.90
N ASN A 242 10.53 -15.32 27.44
CA ASN A 242 9.97 -14.19 26.71
C ASN A 242 8.78 -14.56 25.78
N LYS A 243 8.08 -15.67 26.03
CA LYS A 243 6.83 -15.97 25.33
C LYS A 243 5.69 -15.20 25.95
N VAL A 244 4.81 -14.67 25.12
CA VAL A 244 3.61 -13.96 25.57
C VAL A 244 2.55 -14.98 26.00
N THR A 245 2.17 -14.94 27.29
CA THR A 245 1.19 -15.87 27.88
C THR A 245 -0.18 -15.24 28.12
N GLY A 246 -0.30 -13.92 28.00
CA GLY A 246 -1.55 -13.20 28.20
C GLY A 246 -1.35 -11.69 28.28
N VAL A 247 -2.37 -11.00 28.78
CA VAL A 247 -2.36 -9.54 29.03
C VAL A 247 -2.91 -9.20 30.41
N GLU A 248 -2.38 -8.13 30.99
CA GLU A 248 -2.84 -7.59 32.26
C GLU A 248 -3.10 -6.07 32.16
N PRO A 249 -4.03 -5.53 32.95
CA PRO A 249 -4.35 -4.11 32.88
C PRO A 249 -3.26 -3.24 33.50
N ILE A 250 -2.97 -2.10 32.87
CA ILE A 250 -2.24 -1.00 33.48
C ILE A 250 -3.23 -0.28 34.42
N PRO A 251 -2.94 -0.13 35.72
CA PRO A 251 -3.80 0.60 36.64
C PRO A 251 -4.06 2.03 36.15
N GLY A 252 -5.32 2.48 36.18
CA GLY A 252 -5.74 3.77 35.64
C GLY A 252 -4.95 4.98 36.17
N LYS A 253 -4.55 4.94 37.45
CA LYS A 253 -3.69 5.97 38.06
C LYS A 253 -2.30 6.06 37.39
N ILE A 254 -1.77 4.93 36.90
CA ILE A 254 -0.50 4.86 36.16
C ILE A 254 -0.73 5.23 34.70
N LEU A 255 -1.86 4.81 34.11
CA LEU A 255 -2.20 5.11 32.72
C LEU A 255 -2.37 6.62 32.46
N GLY A 256 -2.95 7.37 33.42
CA GLY A 256 -3.02 8.83 33.38
C GLY A 256 -3.97 9.43 32.32
N ARG A 257 -4.65 8.59 31.54
CA ARG A 257 -5.60 8.98 30.48
C ARG A 257 -6.77 8.00 30.39
N PRO A 258 -7.83 8.32 29.64
CA PRO A 258 -8.87 7.35 29.32
C PRO A 258 -8.34 6.11 28.58
N ARG A 259 -9.05 4.99 28.72
CA ARG A 259 -8.85 3.80 27.88
C ARG A 259 -9.49 4.04 26.52
N ILE A 260 -8.67 4.07 25.49
CA ILE A 260 -9.07 4.36 24.10
C ILE A 260 -9.55 3.06 23.46
N ASP A 261 -10.69 3.10 22.78
CA ASP A 261 -11.18 1.95 22.03
C ASP A 261 -10.41 1.78 20.72
N VAL A 262 -10.38 0.57 20.18
CA VAL A 262 -9.63 0.25 18.97
C VAL A 262 -10.50 -0.46 17.95
N HIS A 263 -10.33 -0.15 16.68
CA HIS A 263 -10.82 -0.97 15.58
C HIS A 263 -9.60 -1.62 14.91
N LEU A 264 -9.57 -2.95 14.82
CA LEU A 264 -8.38 -3.68 14.38
C LEU A 264 -8.65 -4.35 13.04
N GLN A 265 -8.12 -3.77 11.97
CA GLN A 265 -8.28 -4.27 10.61
C GLN A 265 -7.09 -5.17 10.26
N SER A 266 -7.25 -6.47 10.46
CA SER A 266 -6.24 -7.48 10.17
C SER A 266 -6.21 -7.81 8.68
N SER A 267 -5.02 -7.91 8.10
CA SER A 267 -4.88 -8.54 6.79
C SER A 267 -5.12 -10.06 6.89
N GLY A 268 -5.50 -10.69 5.77
CA GLY A 268 -5.70 -12.14 5.75
C GLY A 268 -4.42 -12.92 6.07
N LEU A 269 -3.24 -12.37 5.72
CA LEU A 269 -1.95 -12.96 6.10
C LEU A 269 -1.69 -12.87 7.60
N PHE A 270 -2.06 -11.75 8.25
CA PHE A 270 -1.92 -11.61 9.69
C PHE A 270 -2.82 -12.62 10.41
N ARG A 271 -4.08 -12.75 9.98
CA ARG A 271 -5.03 -13.76 10.48
C ARG A 271 -4.47 -15.17 10.44
N ASP A 272 -3.87 -15.56 9.31
CA ASP A 272 -3.40 -16.93 9.12
C ASP A 272 -2.07 -17.21 9.82
N ASN A 273 -1.19 -16.21 9.91
CA ASN A 273 0.13 -16.38 10.50
C ASN A 273 0.14 -16.20 12.02
N PHE A 274 -0.77 -15.36 12.56
CA PHE A 274 -0.76 -14.94 13.97
C PHE A 274 -2.15 -15.02 14.64
N PRO A 275 -2.87 -16.16 14.55
CA PRO A 275 -4.20 -16.30 15.13
C PRO A 275 -4.19 -16.15 16.66
N ASN A 276 -3.10 -16.52 17.34
CA ASN A 276 -2.90 -16.32 18.77
C ASN A 276 -2.93 -14.84 19.16
N LEU A 277 -2.39 -13.95 18.33
CA LEU A 277 -2.39 -12.50 18.60
C LEU A 277 -3.79 -11.89 18.44
N ILE A 278 -4.61 -12.43 17.53
CA ILE A 278 -6.03 -12.06 17.44
C ILE A 278 -6.76 -12.38 18.75
N LEU A 279 -6.53 -13.58 19.30
CA LEU A 279 -7.13 -13.97 20.58
C LEU A 279 -6.62 -13.13 21.75
N LEU A 280 -5.32 -12.79 21.75
CA LEU A 280 -4.72 -11.89 22.75
C LEU A 280 -5.36 -10.49 22.71
N LEU A 281 -5.60 -9.93 21.52
CA LEU A 281 -6.22 -8.64 21.33
C LEU A 281 -7.71 -8.66 21.74
N ASP A 282 -8.45 -9.73 21.43
CA ASP A 282 -9.82 -9.92 21.91
C ASP A 282 -9.87 -10.04 23.46
N GLU A 283 -8.93 -10.78 24.06
CA GLU A 283 -8.79 -10.84 25.52
C GLU A 283 -8.54 -9.46 26.13
N ALA A 284 -7.67 -8.66 25.51
CA ALA A 284 -7.38 -7.29 25.94
C ALA A 284 -8.63 -6.40 25.91
N VAL A 285 -9.40 -6.42 24.81
CA VAL A 285 -10.66 -5.66 24.70
C VAL A 285 -11.65 -6.06 25.80
N ARG A 286 -11.82 -7.36 26.02
CA ARG A 286 -12.77 -7.89 27.01
C ARG A 286 -12.38 -7.52 28.44
N LYS A 287 -11.09 -7.62 28.79
CA LYS A 287 -10.59 -7.22 30.12
C LYS A 287 -10.67 -5.72 30.30
N ALA A 288 -10.17 -4.94 29.34
CA ALA A 288 -10.14 -3.49 29.42
C ALA A 288 -11.55 -2.89 29.52
N GLY A 289 -12.52 -3.42 28.77
CA GLY A 289 -13.91 -2.95 28.76
C GLY A 289 -14.70 -3.18 30.07
N GLN A 290 -14.17 -3.95 31.02
CA GLN A 290 -14.80 -4.17 32.33
C GLN A 290 -14.29 -3.21 33.43
N LEU A 291 -13.21 -2.48 33.15
CA LEU A 291 -12.54 -1.63 34.13
C LEU A 291 -13.28 -0.31 34.30
N LYS A 292 -13.31 0.18 35.55
CA LYS A 292 -14.01 1.40 35.98
C LYS A 292 -13.08 2.41 36.67
N ASP A 293 -11.77 2.23 36.50
CA ASP A 293 -10.72 2.97 37.19
C ASP A 293 -10.46 4.37 36.59
N VAL A 294 -10.70 4.52 35.30
CA VAL A 294 -10.67 5.79 34.54
C VAL A 294 -11.84 5.82 33.56
N GLU A 295 -12.02 6.94 32.85
CA GLU A 295 -12.91 6.97 31.70
C GLU A 295 -12.52 5.87 30.69
N ASN A 296 -13.52 5.17 30.19
CA ASN A 296 -13.32 3.95 29.41
C ASN A 296 -14.20 3.96 28.15
N PHE A 297 -13.61 4.34 27.02
CA PHE A 297 -14.33 4.40 25.74
C PHE A 297 -14.68 2.99 25.22
N ILE A 298 -13.88 1.97 25.56
CA ILE A 298 -14.18 0.56 25.23
C ILE A 298 -15.50 0.14 25.88
N ALA A 299 -15.66 0.42 27.18
CA ALA A 299 -16.89 0.11 27.90
C ALA A 299 -18.11 0.84 27.31
N LYS A 300 -17.98 2.14 27.04
CA LYS A 300 -19.04 2.96 26.41
C LYS A 300 -19.45 2.41 25.05
N HIS A 301 -18.48 2.08 24.18
CA HIS A 301 -18.78 1.56 22.85
C HIS A 301 -19.31 0.12 22.88
N ASN A 302 -18.85 -0.73 23.80
CA ASN A 302 -19.45 -2.06 24.00
C ASN A 302 -20.93 -1.94 24.34
N GLN A 303 -21.30 -1.03 25.25
CA GLN A 303 -22.70 -0.80 25.58
C GLN A 303 -23.48 -0.28 24.36
N LYS A 304 -22.95 0.72 23.63
CA LYS A 304 -23.57 1.27 22.41
C LYS A 304 -23.83 0.19 21.36
N ILE A 305 -22.87 -0.71 21.12
CA ILE A 305 -23.01 -1.80 20.15
C ILE A 305 -24.00 -2.86 20.66
N LYS A 306 -23.96 -3.20 21.95
CA LYS A 306 -24.90 -4.15 22.55
C LYS A 306 -26.34 -3.67 22.41
N GLU A 307 -26.62 -2.43 22.77
CA GLU A 307 -27.96 -1.81 22.64
C GLU A 307 -28.43 -1.83 21.19
N TYR A 308 -27.54 -1.51 20.24
CA TYR A 308 -27.84 -1.63 18.81
C TYR A 308 -28.23 -3.07 18.42
N LEU A 309 -27.50 -4.08 18.89
CA LEU A 309 -27.78 -5.49 18.59
C LEU A 309 -29.10 -5.97 19.21
N LEU A 310 -29.39 -5.59 20.46
CA LEU A 310 -30.66 -5.91 21.12
C LEU A 310 -31.85 -5.31 20.35
N ASN A 311 -31.74 -4.05 19.92
CA ASN A 311 -32.76 -3.39 19.11
C ASN A 311 -32.96 -4.05 17.73
N LYS A 312 -31.97 -4.77 17.22
CA LYS A 312 -32.07 -5.57 15.99
C LYS A 312 -32.68 -6.95 16.24
N GLY A 313 -32.87 -7.38 17.48
CA GLY A 313 -33.47 -8.66 17.85
C GLY A 313 -32.46 -9.79 18.07
N TYR A 314 -31.18 -9.48 18.26
CA TYR A 314 -30.20 -10.46 18.74
C TYR A 314 -30.50 -10.84 20.19
N GLY A 315 -30.21 -12.09 20.56
CA GLY A 315 -30.33 -12.55 21.94
C GLY A 315 -29.32 -11.85 22.86
N GLU A 316 -29.65 -11.71 24.15
CA GLU A 316 -28.84 -11.01 25.15
C GLU A 316 -27.39 -11.50 25.21
N GLU A 317 -27.19 -12.82 25.26
CA GLU A 317 -25.86 -13.44 25.31
C GLU A 317 -25.06 -13.20 24.02
N GLU A 318 -25.71 -13.32 22.87
CA GLU A 318 -25.06 -13.08 21.58
C GLU A 318 -24.68 -11.61 21.41
N ALA A 319 -25.58 -10.68 21.78
CA ALA A 319 -25.32 -9.25 21.76
C ALA A 319 -24.16 -8.87 22.70
N GLU A 320 -24.13 -9.46 23.90
CA GLU A 320 -23.04 -9.28 24.88
C GLU A 320 -21.69 -9.80 24.37
N ASN A 321 -21.68 -10.90 23.60
CA ASN A 321 -20.45 -11.43 23.03
C ASN A 321 -19.99 -10.63 21.80
N LEU A 322 -20.89 -10.34 20.87
CA LEU A 322 -20.58 -9.66 19.61
C LEU A 322 -20.23 -8.18 19.81
N SER A 323 -20.78 -7.52 20.83
CA SER A 323 -20.47 -6.13 21.14
C SER A 323 -19.01 -5.86 21.50
N LYS A 324 -18.25 -6.91 21.85
CA LYS A 324 -16.83 -6.83 22.22
C LYS A 324 -15.88 -7.12 21.06
N ILE A 325 -16.40 -7.48 19.89
CA ILE A 325 -15.56 -7.77 18.72
C ILE A 325 -14.98 -6.46 18.17
N ARG A 326 -13.64 -6.43 18.05
CA ARG A 326 -12.87 -5.33 17.44
C ARG A 326 -11.93 -5.77 16.32
N VAL A 327 -11.66 -7.08 16.19
CA VAL A 327 -10.79 -7.60 15.14
C VAL A 327 -11.63 -8.02 13.95
N PHE A 328 -11.33 -7.43 12.79
CA PHE A 328 -11.98 -7.73 11.53
C PHE A 328 -10.96 -8.09 10.46
N SER A 329 -11.35 -8.95 9.52
CA SER A 329 -10.52 -9.33 8.37
C SER A 329 -11.39 -9.83 7.23
N ALA A 330 -10.75 -10.19 6.10
CA ALA A 330 -11.43 -10.90 5.04
C ALA A 330 -11.95 -12.27 5.50
N LYS A 331 -12.91 -12.83 4.76
CA LYS A 331 -13.40 -14.21 4.94
C LYS A 331 -12.22 -15.20 5.06
N PRO A 332 -12.28 -16.24 5.91
CA PRO A 332 -11.26 -17.28 5.95
C PRO A 332 -10.95 -17.83 4.55
N GLY A 333 -9.66 -17.92 4.21
CA GLY A 333 -9.21 -18.34 2.89
C GLY A 333 -9.05 -17.21 1.86
N SER A 334 -9.56 -16.00 2.13
CA SER A 334 -9.42 -14.82 1.27
C SER A 334 -8.32 -13.85 1.74
N TYR A 335 -7.77 -13.06 0.80
CA TYR A 335 -6.72 -12.04 0.99
C TYR A 335 -7.06 -10.78 0.20
N GLY A 336 -6.38 -9.68 0.54
CA GLY A 336 -6.63 -8.38 -0.08
C GLY A 336 -7.87 -7.69 0.51
N THR A 337 -8.31 -6.65 -0.17
CA THR A 337 -9.46 -5.83 0.21
C THR A 337 -10.44 -5.59 -0.94
N LYS A 338 -10.07 -6.02 -2.16
CA LYS A 338 -10.77 -5.72 -3.42
C LYS A 338 -10.74 -4.27 -3.86
N VAL A 339 -10.22 -3.37 -3.04
CA VAL A 339 -9.99 -1.98 -3.42
C VAL A 339 -8.83 -1.87 -4.43
N GLU A 340 -7.78 -2.67 -4.24
CA GLU A 340 -6.67 -2.80 -5.17
C GLU A 340 -7.07 -3.32 -6.56
N ASP A 341 -8.21 -4.03 -6.67
CA ASP A 341 -8.75 -4.52 -7.93
C ASP A 341 -9.68 -3.47 -8.61
N ILE A 342 -10.56 -2.81 -7.85
CA ILE A 342 -11.62 -1.94 -8.40
C ILE A 342 -11.13 -0.52 -8.71
N ILE A 343 -10.16 0.01 -7.97
CA ILE A 343 -9.65 1.38 -8.17
C ILE A 343 -8.95 1.54 -9.53
N PRO A 344 -8.07 0.60 -9.95
CA PRO A 344 -7.45 0.66 -11.27
C PRO A 344 -8.50 0.63 -12.38
N ASP A 345 -9.59 -0.14 -12.20
CA ASP A 345 -10.71 -0.26 -13.14
C ASP A 345 -11.70 0.92 -13.05
N SER A 346 -11.17 2.14 -13.24
CA SER A 346 -11.87 3.41 -12.99
C SER A 346 -13.08 3.68 -13.88
N GLY A 347 -13.22 2.96 -15.00
CA GLY A 347 -14.43 2.98 -15.82
C GLY A 347 -15.59 2.16 -15.24
N LEU A 348 -15.38 1.33 -14.21
CA LEU A 348 -16.38 0.37 -13.69
C LEU A 348 -17.29 0.97 -12.61
N TRP A 349 -16.77 1.92 -11.85
CA TRP A 349 -17.48 2.60 -10.75
C TRP A 349 -17.69 4.07 -11.11
N GLU A 350 -18.69 4.71 -10.51
CA GLU A 350 -18.96 6.14 -10.68
C GLU A 350 -18.86 6.94 -9.39
N SER A 351 -18.86 6.27 -8.23
CA SER A 351 -18.65 6.93 -6.92
C SER A 351 -17.66 6.18 -6.04
N ASP A 352 -16.85 6.93 -5.30
CA ASP A 352 -16.01 6.44 -4.20
C ASP A 352 -16.80 5.67 -3.13
N GLU A 353 -18.09 5.97 -2.97
CA GLU A 353 -18.98 5.23 -2.08
C GLU A 353 -19.16 3.75 -2.47
N GLU A 354 -19.11 3.42 -3.76
CA GLU A 354 -19.18 2.04 -4.24
C GLU A 354 -17.94 1.25 -3.84
N ILE A 355 -16.77 1.90 -3.87
CA ILE A 355 -15.49 1.33 -3.44
C ILE A 355 -15.52 1.05 -1.93
N ALA A 356 -16.05 2.00 -1.15
CA ALA A 356 -16.24 1.82 0.28
C ALA A 356 -17.18 0.65 0.61
N ASP A 357 -18.26 0.47 -0.17
CA ASP A 357 -19.17 -0.68 -0.02
C ASP A 357 -18.46 -2.01 -0.28
N VAL A 358 -17.68 -2.08 -1.37
CA VAL A 358 -16.88 -3.26 -1.71
C VAL A 358 -15.89 -3.60 -0.59
N PHE A 359 -15.16 -2.60 -0.09
CA PHE A 359 -14.24 -2.77 1.03
C PHE A 359 -14.96 -3.33 2.27
N ILE A 360 -16.01 -2.64 2.73
CA ILE A 360 -16.78 -3.03 3.92
C ILE A 360 -17.27 -4.48 3.76
N ASN A 361 -17.84 -4.83 2.62
CA ASN A 361 -18.35 -6.17 2.38
C ASN A 361 -17.26 -7.24 2.42
N PHE A 362 -16.07 -6.94 1.90
CA PHE A 362 -14.99 -7.91 1.82
C PHE A 362 -14.30 -8.15 3.17
N VAL A 363 -14.21 -7.12 4.01
CA VAL A 363 -13.40 -7.14 5.24
C VAL A 363 -14.18 -7.16 6.55
N SER A 364 -15.52 -7.15 6.50
CA SER A 364 -16.37 -7.14 7.69
C SER A 364 -16.62 -8.51 8.34
N PHE A 365 -15.61 -9.40 8.36
CA PHE A 365 -15.70 -10.68 9.08
C PHE A 365 -15.03 -10.54 10.44
N GLY A 366 -15.77 -10.82 11.52
CA GLY A 366 -15.28 -10.70 12.89
C GLY A 366 -14.45 -11.89 13.35
N TYR A 367 -13.45 -11.59 14.19
CA TYR A 367 -12.55 -12.57 14.80
C TYR A 367 -12.36 -12.28 16.29
N GLY A 368 -12.29 -13.34 17.10
CA GLY A 368 -12.16 -13.28 18.56
C GLY A 368 -12.54 -14.61 19.22
N LYS A 369 -12.56 -14.67 20.55
CA LYS A 369 -12.94 -15.89 21.26
C LYS A 369 -14.39 -16.26 20.97
N GLY A 370 -14.61 -17.45 20.39
CA GLY A 370 -15.94 -17.93 20.01
C GLY A 370 -16.50 -17.32 18.73
N VAL A 371 -15.73 -16.49 18.01
CA VAL A 371 -16.13 -15.87 16.73
C VAL A 371 -14.95 -15.94 15.77
N TRP A 372 -15.04 -16.70 14.68
CA TRP A 372 -13.93 -16.83 13.74
C TRP A 372 -14.42 -16.75 12.29
N GLY A 373 -14.24 -15.59 11.66
CA GLY A 373 -14.69 -15.36 10.30
C GLY A 373 -16.21 -15.29 10.15
N LYS A 374 -16.92 -14.84 11.20
CA LYS A 374 -18.37 -14.62 11.13
C LYS A 374 -18.64 -13.32 10.35
N PRO A 375 -19.54 -13.30 9.35
CA PRO A 375 -19.93 -12.05 8.70
C PRO A 375 -20.64 -11.15 9.73
N LEU A 376 -20.15 -9.93 9.93
CA LEU A 376 -20.65 -8.98 10.94
C LEU A 376 -20.71 -7.56 10.36
N LYS A 377 -21.26 -7.38 9.16
CA LYS A 377 -21.26 -6.09 8.45
C LYS A 377 -21.89 -4.96 9.25
N SER A 378 -23.01 -5.23 9.92
CA SER A 378 -23.71 -4.22 10.74
C SER A 378 -22.87 -3.78 11.94
N ILE A 379 -22.18 -4.73 12.61
CA ILE A 379 -21.30 -4.43 13.75
C ILE A 379 -20.02 -3.74 13.27
N TYR A 380 -19.49 -4.12 12.10
CA TYR A 380 -18.36 -3.45 11.49
C TYR A 380 -18.66 -1.97 11.24
N LYS A 381 -19.78 -1.65 10.57
CA LYS A 381 -20.25 -0.27 10.37
C LYS A 381 -20.43 0.43 11.73
N LYS A 382 -21.05 -0.24 12.71
CA LYS A 382 -21.24 0.34 14.05
C LYS A 382 -19.92 0.68 14.75
N ASN A 383 -18.87 -0.11 14.53
CA ASN A 383 -17.55 0.19 15.06
C ASN A 383 -16.91 1.42 14.39
N LEU A 384 -17.10 1.60 13.08
CA LEU A 384 -16.49 2.68 12.31
C LEU A 384 -17.06 4.07 12.65
N GLU A 385 -18.31 4.16 13.13
CA GLU A 385 -18.94 5.44 13.53
C GLU A 385 -18.09 6.28 14.49
N ASP A 386 -17.32 5.62 15.35
CA ASP A 386 -16.55 6.29 16.41
C ASP A 386 -15.06 6.46 16.05
N VAL A 387 -14.59 5.95 14.90
CA VAL A 387 -13.15 6.01 14.56
C VAL A 387 -12.74 7.47 14.28
N LYS A 388 -11.77 7.99 15.05
CA LYS A 388 -11.24 9.37 14.94
C LYS A 388 -9.90 9.44 14.22
N ILE A 389 -9.09 8.40 14.36
CA ILE A 389 -7.77 8.26 13.75
C ILE A 389 -7.71 6.90 13.07
N THR A 390 -7.08 6.82 11.91
CA THR A 390 -6.64 5.54 11.32
C THR A 390 -5.13 5.54 11.18
N MET A 391 -4.50 4.38 11.43
CA MET A 391 -3.04 4.27 11.36
C MET A 391 -2.56 2.95 10.77
N LEU A 392 -1.51 3.04 9.95
CA LEU A 392 -0.72 1.92 9.48
C LEU A 392 0.75 2.12 9.88
N THR A 393 1.43 1.03 10.23
CA THR A 393 2.88 1.03 10.42
C THR A 393 3.63 0.86 9.09
N ARG A 394 4.72 1.60 8.88
CA ARG A 394 5.66 1.45 7.77
C ARG A 394 7.09 1.35 8.28
N SER A 395 7.64 0.14 8.24
CA SER A 395 9.00 -0.16 8.71
C SER A 395 10.03 -0.38 7.60
N SER A 396 9.62 -0.33 6.33
CA SER A 396 10.48 -0.65 5.19
C SER A 396 11.30 0.55 4.75
N ASN A 397 12.59 0.34 4.46
CA ASN A 397 13.43 1.32 3.75
C ASN A 397 13.30 1.21 2.21
N LEU A 398 12.67 0.16 1.69
CA LEU A 398 12.52 -0.08 0.24
C LEU A 398 11.15 0.33 -0.28
N PHE A 399 10.08 -0.05 0.43
CA PHE A 399 8.71 0.18 -0.01
C PHE A 399 8.10 1.34 0.75
N GLY A 400 7.87 2.46 0.05
CA GLY A 400 7.09 3.58 0.54
C GLY A 400 5.57 3.36 0.42
N VAL A 401 4.81 4.43 0.58
CA VAL A 401 3.36 4.48 0.43
C VAL A 401 2.90 4.64 -1.01
N LEU A 402 3.76 5.13 -1.90
CA LEU A 402 3.53 5.25 -3.35
C LEU A 402 4.28 4.17 -4.15
N ASP A 403 4.75 3.09 -3.49
CA ASP A 403 5.37 1.91 -4.14
C ASP A 403 4.47 0.68 -4.18
N VAL A 404 3.43 0.63 -3.34
CA VAL A 404 2.59 -0.56 -3.17
C VAL A 404 1.12 -0.17 -3.05
N ASP A 405 0.27 -0.97 -3.67
CA ASP A 405 -1.18 -0.80 -3.63
C ASP A 405 -1.79 -1.00 -2.24
N GLY A 406 -1.14 -1.83 -1.42
CA GLY A 406 -1.63 -2.19 -0.10
C GLY A 406 -1.94 -1.00 0.80
N VAL A 407 -1.19 0.11 0.71
CA VAL A 407 -1.39 1.25 1.63
C VAL A 407 -2.74 1.92 1.36
N TYR A 408 -3.03 2.34 0.13
CA TYR A 408 -4.36 2.88 -0.18
C TYR A 408 -5.44 1.79 -0.08
N GLY A 409 -5.13 0.54 -0.45
CA GLY A 409 -6.07 -0.57 -0.38
C GLY A 409 -6.46 -0.94 1.04
N SER A 410 -5.61 -0.68 2.04
CA SER A 410 -5.90 -0.93 3.46
C SER A 410 -6.20 0.36 4.23
N LEU A 411 -5.20 1.22 4.46
CA LEU A 411 -5.33 2.43 5.26
C LEU A 411 -6.28 3.43 4.59
N GLY A 412 -6.08 3.69 3.30
CA GLY A 412 -6.95 4.57 2.52
C GLY A 412 -8.39 4.06 2.50
N ALA A 413 -8.59 2.78 2.18
CA ALA A 413 -9.91 2.15 2.10
C ALA A 413 -10.65 2.14 3.45
N LEU A 414 -9.94 1.88 4.56
CA LEU A 414 -10.51 2.01 5.90
C LEU A 414 -10.95 3.45 6.18
N SER A 415 -10.12 4.43 5.81
CA SER A 415 -10.43 5.86 5.97
C SER A 415 -11.65 6.28 5.15
N LEU A 416 -11.76 5.80 3.92
CA LEU A 416 -12.91 6.01 3.04
C LEU A 416 -14.18 5.35 3.62
N ALA A 417 -14.07 4.15 4.17
CA ALA A 417 -15.18 3.48 4.85
C ALA A 417 -15.62 4.22 6.12
N VAL A 418 -14.68 4.77 6.89
CA VAL A 418 -14.99 5.65 8.03
C VAL A 418 -15.70 6.90 7.54
N LYS A 419 -15.21 7.60 6.51
CA LYS A 419 -15.90 8.76 5.90
C LYS A 419 -17.31 8.43 5.48
N LYS A 420 -17.53 7.28 4.85
CA LYS A 420 -18.87 6.85 4.42
C LYS A 420 -19.83 6.64 5.59
N VAL A 421 -19.37 6.06 6.69
CA VAL A 421 -20.21 5.76 7.86
C VAL A 421 -20.41 6.99 8.76
N ARG A 422 -19.36 7.78 8.97
CA ARG A 422 -19.31 8.90 9.91
C ARG A 422 -19.72 10.24 9.28
N GLY A 423 -19.57 10.37 7.97
CA GLY A 423 -19.79 11.62 7.22
C GLY A 423 -18.54 12.50 7.09
N GLU A 424 -17.46 12.20 7.80
CA GLU A 424 -16.19 12.93 7.76
C GLU A 424 -15.00 11.95 7.87
N TYR A 425 -13.88 12.29 7.23
CA TYR A 425 -12.65 11.49 7.31
C TYR A 425 -12.09 11.48 8.74
N PRO A 426 -11.43 10.38 9.18
CA PRO A 426 -10.57 10.39 10.35
C PRO A 426 -9.26 11.11 10.02
N ASP A 427 -8.47 11.48 11.04
CA ASP A 427 -7.06 11.81 10.81
C ASP A 427 -6.34 10.52 10.35
N VAL A 428 -5.51 10.61 9.30
CA VAL A 428 -4.88 9.44 8.66
C VAL A 428 -3.37 9.50 8.88
N LEU A 429 -2.88 8.62 9.75
CA LEU A 429 -1.51 8.67 10.24
C LEU A 429 -0.71 7.45 9.82
N LEU A 430 0.60 7.61 9.80
CA LEU A 430 1.56 6.53 9.66
C LEU A 430 2.46 6.47 10.88
N SER A 431 2.79 5.24 11.30
CA SER A 431 3.94 5.03 12.18
C SER A 431 5.15 4.71 11.32
N ILE A 432 6.05 5.68 11.19
CA ILE A 432 7.28 5.57 10.40
C ILE A 432 8.36 4.90 11.26
N GLN A 433 8.89 3.79 10.79
CA GLN A 433 9.83 2.92 11.52
C GLN A 433 11.00 2.44 10.65
N GLY A 434 11.27 3.10 9.51
CA GLY A 434 12.43 2.77 8.66
C GLY A 434 13.74 2.80 9.45
N ASN A 435 13.85 3.75 10.39
CA ASN A 435 14.78 3.73 11.52
C ASN A 435 14.04 3.36 12.82
N PRO A 436 14.24 2.16 13.40
CA PRO A 436 13.57 1.80 14.65
C PRO A 436 13.96 2.70 15.83
N ASP A 437 15.19 3.25 15.86
CA ASP A 437 15.68 4.09 16.97
C ASP A 437 15.11 5.51 16.94
N ALA A 438 14.60 5.95 15.79
CA ALA A 438 13.98 7.26 15.59
C ALA A 438 12.60 7.11 14.97
N ALA A 439 11.80 6.15 15.44
CA ALA A 439 10.43 6.00 15.00
C ALA A 439 9.53 7.13 15.51
N TYR A 440 8.60 7.58 14.67
CA TYR A 440 7.67 8.68 14.91
C TYR A 440 6.30 8.44 14.24
N ILE A 441 5.32 9.28 14.59
CA ILE A 441 4.01 9.37 13.94
C ILE A 441 3.99 10.53 12.96
N GLU A 442 3.47 10.30 11.76
CA GLU A 442 3.45 11.28 10.67
C GLU A 442 2.06 11.34 10.01
N ASP A 443 1.68 12.52 9.51
CA ASP A 443 0.48 12.66 8.68
C ASP A 443 0.72 12.06 7.28
N ILE A 444 -0.32 11.45 6.69
CA ILE A 444 -0.20 10.80 5.38
C ILE A 444 0.17 11.81 4.27
N GLU A 445 -0.31 13.05 4.39
CA GLU A 445 -0.04 14.15 3.46
C GLU A 445 1.46 14.45 3.37
N ARG A 446 2.11 14.60 4.52
CA ARG A 446 3.56 14.81 4.62
C ARG A 446 4.31 13.65 4.00
N THR A 447 3.99 12.42 4.38
CA THR A 447 4.70 11.22 3.89
C THR A 447 4.58 11.04 2.38
N ILE A 448 3.38 11.22 1.81
CA ILE A 448 3.16 11.16 0.36
C ILE A 448 3.98 12.26 -0.34
N GLY A 449 3.96 13.48 0.18
CA GLY A 449 4.73 14.59 -0.37
C GLY A 449 6.23 14.36 -0.34
N GLU A 450 6.75 13.82 0.77
CA GLU A 450 8.17 13.50 0.93
C GLU A 450 8.60 12.43 -0.07
N GLU A 451 7.86 11.32 -0.14
CA GLU A 451 8.19 10.22 -1.04
C GLU A 451 8.10 10.64 -2.52
N LEU A 452 7.07 11.40 -2.88
CA LEU A 452 6.89 11.91 -4.23
C LEU A 452 8.13 12.70 -4.69
N ARG A 453 8.67 13.59 -3.84
CA ARG A 453 9.79 14.47 -4.17
C ARG A 453 11.16 13.82 -3.98
N ALA A 454 11.35 13.08 -2.89
CA ALA A 454 12.61 12.39 -2.66
C ALA A 454 12.89 11.34 -3.75
N ARG A 455 11.82 10.73 -4.30
CA ARG A 455 11.92 9.60 -5.23
C ARG A 455 11.38 9.89 -6.62
N TYR A 456 10.06 9.98 -6.80
CA TYR A 456 9.47 9.88 -8.14
C TYR A 456 9.63 11.13 -9.01
N LEU A 457 9.76 12.31 -8.40
CA LEU A 457 10.07 13.56 -9.10
C LEU A 457 11.57 13.88 -9.12
N ASN A 458 12.40 13.03 -8.49
CA ASN A 458 13.82 13.27 -8.37
C ASN A 458 14.54 12.83 -9.66
N PRO A 459 15.25 13.74 -10.37
CA PRO A 459 15.95 13.41 -11.61
C PRO A 459 16.99 12.29 -11.42
N LYS A 460 17.61 12.18 -10.24
CA LYS A 460 18.55 11.08 -9.95
C LYS A 460 17.85 9.72 -9.97
N TRP A 461 16.68 9.62 -9.35
CA TRP A 461 15.92 8.37 -9.34
C TRP A 461 15.44 8.00 -10.74
N ILE A 462 14.96 8.99 -11.48
CA ILE A 462 14.52 8.83 -12.88
C ILE A 462 15.69 8.31 -13.74
N GLU A 463 16.87 8.91 -13.63
CA GLU A 463 18.10 8.44 -14.30
C GLU A 463 18.50 7.01 -13.89
N GLY A 464 18.35 6.67 -12.60
CA GLY A 464 18.55 5.31 -12.11
C GLY A 464 17.61 4.31 -12.79
N MET A 465 16.33 4.65 -12.90
CA MET A 465 15.32 3.81 -13.55
C MET A 465 15.51 3.74 -15.07
N LYS A 466 15.97 4.81 -15.74
CA LYS A 466 16.24 4.80 -17.19
C LYS A 466 17.23 3.69 -17.58
N ARG A 467 18.19 3.35 -16.71
CA ARG A 467 19.17 2.27 -16.94
C ARG A 467 18.54 0.88 -16.99
N GLU A 468 17.34 0.74 -16.42
CA GLU A 468 16.58 -0.50 -16.34
C GLU A 468 15.61 -0.70 -17.52
N ASN A 469 15.64 0.20 -18.51
CA ASN A 469 14.86 0.13 -19.75
C ASN A 469 13.36 -0.10 -19.48
N TYR A 470 12.78 -1.20 -20.00
CA TYR A 470 11.37 -1.53 -19.85
C TYR A 470 10.92 -1.60 -18.39
N ALA A 471 11.74 -2.20 -17.51
CA ALA A 471 11.39 -2.40 -16.10
C ALA A 471 11.38 -1.06 -15.35
N GLY A 472 12.34 -0.19 -15.63
CA GLY A 472 12.37 1.17 -15.09
C GLY A 472 11.18 2.01 -15.53
N ALA A 473 10.84 1.98 -16.83
CA ALA A 473 9.66 2.65 -17.35
C ALA A 473 8.36 2.12 -16.73
N TRP A 474 8.29 0.82 -16.44
CA TRP A 474 7.16 0.22 -15.73
C TRP A 474 7.05 0.73 -14.29
N GLN A 475 8.16 0.84 -13.56
CA GLN A 475 8.18 1.41 -12.21
C GLN A 475 7.76 2.89 -12.20
N MET A 476 8.22 3.67 -13.18
CA MET A 476 7.78 5.06 -13.36
C MET A 476 6.27 5.19 -13.59
N ASN A 477 5.63 4.21 -14.21
CA ASN A 477 4.17 4.19 -14.32
C ASN A 477 3.48 3.81 -13.00
N LYS A 478 4.03 2.86 -12.24
CA LYS A 478 3.37 2.30 -11.07
C LYS A 478 3.08 3.32 -9.97
N PHE A 479 4.00 4.24 -9.68
CA PHE A 479 3.73 5.25 -8.65
C PHE A 479 2.55 6.15 -9.02
N VAL A 480 2.30 6.42 -10.31
CA VAL A 480 1.16 7.22 -10.78
C VAL A 480 -0.17 6.48 -10.51
N GLU A 481 -0.18 5.16 -10.70
CA GLU A 481 -1.33 4.31 -10.35
C GLU A 481 -1.59 4.32 -8.83
N TYR A 482 -0.53 4.31 -8.03
CA TYR A 482 -0.63 4.34 -6.57
C TYR A 482 -1.03 5.72 -6.05
N LEU A 483 -0.53 6.80 -6.66
CA LEU A 483 -0.95 8.18 -6.40
C LEU A 483 -2.46 8.35 -6.63
N TRP A 484 -2.96 7.79 -7.74
CA TRP A 484 -4.39 7.72 -8.01
C TRP A 484 -5.16 6.96 -6.93
N GLY A 485 -4.68 5.78 -6.51
CA GLY A 485 -5.35 5.00 -5.48
C GLY A 485 -5.46 5.72 -4.13
N HIS A 486 -4.42 6.46 -3.75
CA HIS A 486 -4.50 7.37 -2.61
C HIS A 486 -5.50 8.49 -2.84
N GLN A 487 -5.49 9.17 -4.00
CA GLN A 487 -6.44 10.24 -4.26
C GLN A 487 -7.90 9.78 -4.21
N VAL A 488 -8.20 8.58 -4.69
CA VAL A 488 -9.56 8.03 -4.64
C VAL A 488 -10.01 7.75 -3.20
N THR A 489 -9.10 7.31 -2.34
CA THR A 489 -9.44 6.87 -0.97
C THR A 489 -9.28 7.97 0.09
N ILE A 490 -8.36 8.89 -0.11
CA ILE A 490 -8.03 10.03 0.78
C ILE A 490 -7.73 11.28 -0.07
N PRO A 491 -8.74 11.85 -0.76
CA PRO A 491 -8.55 12.92 -1.76
C PRO A 491 -7.90 14.18 -1.21
N PHE A 492 -7.98 14.43 0.10
CA PHE A 492 -7.36 15.59 0.74
C PHE A 492 -5.82 15.50 0.78
N ALA A 493 -5.24 14.31 0.65
CA ALA A 493 -3.79 14.11 0.67
C ALA A 493 -3.13 14.33 -0.69
N ILE A 494 -3.91 14.26 -1.78
CA ILE A 494 -3.43 14.46 -3.15
C ILE A 494 -4.04 15.72 -3.74
N ASP A 495 -3.33 16.83 -3.59
CA ASP A 495 -3.72 18.13 -4.14
C ASP A 495 -3.30 18.31 -5.61
N GLU A 496 -3.74 19.41 -6.22
CA GLU A 496 -3.48 19.74 -7.63
C GLU A 496 -1.99 19.87 -7.95
N THR A 497 -1.18 20.40 -7.03
CA THR A 497 0.25 20.63 -7.28
C THR A 497 1.01 19.32 -7.49
N LYS A 498 0.58 18.23 -6.84
CA LYS A 498 1.19 16.89 -7.02
C LYS A 498 0.96 16.37 -8.44
N TRP A 499 -0.24 16.53 -8.99
CA TRP A 499 -0.52 16.15 -10.38
C TRP A 499 0.18 17.04 -11.39
N GLU A 500 0.20 18.35 -11.13
CA GLU A 500 0.91 19.31 -11.97
C GLU A 500 2.42 19.00 -12.02
N GLN A 501 3.04 18.67 -10.89
CA GLN A 501 4.44 18.26 -10.84
C GLN A 501 4.71 16.93 -11.57
N VAL A 502 3.82 15.94 -11.46
CA VAL A 502 3.94 14.70 -12.26
C VAL A 502 3.86 15.01 -13.75
N TYR A 503 2.94 15.89 -14.17
CA TYR A 503 2.83 16.34 -15.55
C TYR A 503 4.08 17.09 -16.02
N GLU A 504 4.57 18.06 -15.23
CA GLU A 504 5.79 18.82 -15.55
C GLU A 504 6.99 17.89 -15.72
N VAL A 505 7.20 16.97 -14.78
CA VAL A 505 8.38 16.08 -14.81
C VAL A 505 8.27 15.03 -15.91
N TYR A 506 7.16 14.31 -16.02
CA TYR A 506 7.07 13.14 -16.91
C TYR A 506 6.58 13.45 -18.31
N VAL A 507 5.73 14.48 -18.49
CA VAL A 507 5.12 14.82 -19.78
C VAL A 507 5.81 16.01 -20.43
N GLN A 508 6.11 17.06 -19.67
CA GLN A 508 6.86 18.21 -20.16
C GLN A 508 8.38 18.02 -20.13
N ASP A 509 8.84 16.91 -19.53
CA ASP A 509 10.26 16.61 -19.36
C ASP A 509 11.04 17.77 -18.75
N LYS A 510 10.52 18.31 -17.62
CA LYS A 510 11.01 19.52 -16.95
C LYS A 510 12.54 19.57 -16.73
N TYR A 511 13.19 18.42 -16.62
CA TYR A 511 14.63 18.30 -16.36
C TYR A 511 15.45 17.87 -17.58
N ASP A 512 14.86 17.90 -18.78
CA ASP A 512 15.51 17.55 -20.05
C ASP A 512 16.18 16.16 -20.00
N LEU A 513 15.46 15.14 -19.53
CA LEU A 513 15.96 13.78 -19.36
C LEU A 513 15.63 12.86 -20.56
N ASP A 514 15.24 13.43 -21.69
CA ASP A 514 14.85 12.71 -22.91
C ASP A 514 13.75 11.67 -22.66
N LEU A 515 12.80 11.96 -21.77
CA LEU A 515 11.81 10.99 -21.31
C LEU A 515 10.91 10.49 -22.43
N LYS A 516 10.54 11.37 -23.36
CA LYS A 516 9.73 10.99 -24.52
C LYS A 516 10.43 9.96 -25.40
N GLU A 517 11.73 10.15 -25.70
CA GLU A 517 12.51 9.17 -26.46
C GLU A 517 12.68 7.88 -25.67
N PHE A 518 12.98 7.99 -24.37
CA PHE A 518 13.15 6.85 -23.48
C PHE A 518 11.90 5.97 -23.43
N PHE A 519 10.72 6.53 -23.19
CA PHE A 519 9.46 5.77 -23.14
C PHE A 519 9.12 5.19 -24.50
N ASN A 520 9.20 5.96 -25.59
CA ASN A 520 8.91 5.46 -26.93
C ASN A 520 9.77 4.25 -27.31
N LYS A 521 11.05 4.27 -26.94
CA LYS A 521 11.98 3.18 -27.22
C LYS A 521 11.76 1.96 -26.31
N ASN A 522 11.57 2.17 -25.01
CA ASN A 522 11.66 1.10 -24.03
C ASN A 522 10.31 0.57 -23.57
N ASN A 523 9.29 1.43 -23.42
CA ASN A 523 7.96 1.04 -22.97
C ASN A 523 6.93 2.16 -23.25
N PRO A 524 6.41 2.28 -24.49
CA PRO A 524 5.46 3.34 -24.84
C PRO A 524 4.13 3.20 -24.08
N TRP A 525 3.79 1.97 -23.65
CA TRP A 525 2.58 1.70 -22.86
C TRP A 525 2.63 2.30 -21.46
N ALA A 526 3.82 2.45 -20.87
CA ALA A 526 3.98 3.14 -19.60
C ALA A 526 3.60 4.63 -19.72
N MET A 527 4.05 5.31 -20.77
CA MET A 527 3.71 6.72 -21.03
C MET A 527 2.21 6.90 -21.31
N GLN A 528 1.61 5.96 -22.04
CA GLN A 528 0.16 5.93 -22.23
C GLN A 528 -0.58 5.80 -20.89
N SER A 529 -0.15 4.88 -20.03
CA SER A 529 -0.74 4.67 -18.71
C SER A 529 -0.63 5.90 -17.82
N ILE A 530 0.53 6.55 -17.77
CA ILE A 530 0.78 7.80 -17.03
C ILE A 530 -0.18 8.91 -17.51
N SER A 531 -0.20 9.15 -18.83
CA SER A 531 -1.03 10.21 -19.43
C SER A 531 -2.53 9.93 -19.30
N ALA A 532 -2.94 8.68 -19.51
CA ALA A 532 -4.32 8.24 -19.36
C ALA A 532 -4.79 8.36 -17.91
N ARG A 533 -3.94 8.02 -16.93
CA ARG A 533 -4.30 8.13 -15.52
C ARG A 533 -4.48 9.58 -15.08
N MET A 534 -3.62 10.49 -15.54
CA MET A 534 -3.78 11.93 -15.36
C MET A 534 -5.10 12.44 -15.96
N LEU A 535 -5.42 12.05 -17.20
CA LEU A 535 -6.68 12.42 -17.85
C LEU A 535 -7.91 11.81 -17.15
N GLU A 536 -7.77 10.62 -16.57
CA GLU A 536 -8.82 9.97 -15.80
C GLU A 536 -9.08 10.70 -14.48
N ALA A 537 -8.05 11.18 -13.79
CA ALA A 537 -8.21 12.02 -12.61
C ALA A 537 -9.00 13.30 -12.94
N VAL A 538 -8.76 13.89 -14.12
CA VAL A 538 -9.55 15.00 -14.65
C VAL A 538 -10.99 14.59 -14.95
N ARG A 539 -11.21 13.48 -15.68
CA ARG A 539 -12.54 13.01 -16.05
C ARG A 539 -13.41 12.73 -14.82
N LYS A 540 -12.82 12.11 -13.80
CA LYS A 540 -13.45 11.77 -12.52
C LYS A 540 -13.52 12.95 -11.55
N LYS A 541 -13.02 14.12 -11.94
CA LYS A 541 -13.06 15.38 -11.18
C LYS A 541 -12.28 15.35 -9.86
N TYR A 542 -11.30 14.46 -9.75
CA TYR A 542 -10.34 14.48 -8.65
C TYR A 542 -9.24 15.53 -8.88
N TRP A 543 -9.03 15.96 -10.11
CA TRP A 543 -8.12 17.04 -10.47
C TRP A 543 -8.75 17.98 -11.48
N ASP A 544 -8.91 19.26 -11.14
CA ASP A 544 -9.35 20.29 -12.09
C ASP A 544 -8.14 20.91 -12.80
N ALA A 545 -7.53 20.11 -13.68
CA ALA A 545 -6.34 20.56 -14.42
C ALA A 545 -6.64 21.80 -15.28
N PRO A 546 -5.70 22.77 -15.34
CA PRO A 546 -5.74 23.87 -16.30
C PRO A 546 -6.03 23.40 -17.72
N GLU A 547 -6.79 24.20 -18.50
CA GLU A 547 -7.22 23.82 -19.84
C GLU A 547 -6.06 23.46 -20.77
N GLU A 548 -4.95 24.18 -20.68
CA GLU A 548 -3.74 23.92 -21.46
C GLU A 548 -3.11 22.56 -21.13
N ILE A 549 -3.06 22.19 -19.84
CA ILE A 549 -2.57 20.88 -19.39
C ILE A 549 -3.48 19.77 -19.93
N ARG A 550 -4.81 19.92 -19.81
CA ARG A 550 -5.79 18.94 -20.32
C ARG A 550 -5.65 18.71 -21.83
N LYS A 551 -5.51 19.79 -22.59
CA LYS A 551 -5.33 19.74 -24.05
C LYS A 551 -4.02 19.06 -24.42
N ASN A 552 -2.92 19.45 -23.78
CA ASN A 552 -1.61 18.86 -24.03
C ASN A 552 -1.59 17.35 -23.72
N LEU A 553 -2.07 16.95 -22.53
CA LEU A 553 -2.18 15.55 -22.14
C LEU A 553 -2.98 14.70 -23.14
N ALA A 554 -4.16 15.18 -23.54
CA ALA A 554 -5.00 14.46 -24.51
C ALA A 554 -4.32 14.31 -25.87
N LYS A 555 -3.59 15.35 -26.30
CA LYS A 555 -2.81 15.34 -27.54
C LYS A 555 -1.65 14.34 -27.47
N GLU A 556 -0.81 14.42 -26.44
CA GLU A 556 0.35 13.53 -26.28
C GLU A 556 -0.10 12.07 -26.15
N TYR A 557 -1.12 11.80 -25.32
CA TYR A 557 -1.71 10.46 -25.20
C TYR A 557 -2.20 9.92 -26.56
N ALA A 558 -2.96 10.71 -27.32
CA ALA A 558 -3.47 10.28 -28.62
C ALA A 558 -2.32 9.99 -29.62
N ILE A 559 -1.29 10.83 -29.66
CA ILE A 559 -0.12 10.63 -30.54
C ILE A 559 0.60 9.32 -30.18
N VAL A 560 0.91 9.09 -28.90
CA VAL A 560 1.62 7.87 -28.48
C VAL A 560 0.81 6.61 -28.81
N VAL A 561 -0.54 6.67 -28.69
CA VAL A 561 -1.44 5.56 -29.08
C VAL A 561 -1.47 5.34 -30.59
N ILE A 562 -1.51 6.41 -31.40
CA ILE A 562 -1.48 6.29 -32.87
C ILE A 562 -0.17 5.64 -33.33
N GLU A 563 0.96 6.06 -32.76
CA GLU A 563 2.29 5.61 -33.17
C GLU A 563 2.60 4.17 -32.71
N ASN A 564 2.18 3.79 -31.51
CA ASN A 564 2.62 2.55 -30.86
C ASN A 564 1.50 1.52 -30.64
N GLY A 565 0.26 1.84 -31.02
CA GLY A 565 -0.92 1.09 -30.62
C GLY A 565 -1.32 1.37 -29.17
N ILE A 566 -2.41 0.76 -28.70
CA ILE A 566 -2.98 1.04 -27.37
C ILE A 566 -2.51 0.04 -26.30
N ALA A 567 -2.21 0.55 -25.11
CA ALA A 567 -2.03 -0.25 -23.90
C ALA A 567 -3.39 -0.78 -23.42
N CYS A 568 -3.60 -2.10 -23.45
CA CYS A 568 -4.82 -2.70 -22.91
C CYS A 568 -4.68 -3.08 -21.43
N CYS A 569 -4.70 -2.06 -20.58
CA CYS A 569 -4.90 -2.16 -19.13
C CYS A 569 -6.28 -1.61 -18.71
N ASP A 570 -6.65 -1.81 -17.44
CA ASP A 570 -8.00 -1.56 -16.91
C ASP A 570 -8.51 -0.13 -17.14
N HIS A 571 -7.66 0.89 -17.02
CA HIS A 571 -8.05 2.30 -17.19
C HIS A 571 -7.91 2.85 -18.61
N ILE A 572 -7.46 2.05 -19.58
CA ILE A 572 -7.28 2.47 -20.98
C ILE A 572 -8.26 1.74 -21.90
N CYS A 573 -8.05 0.45 -22.18
CA CYS A 573 -8.91 -0.29 -23.13
C CYS A 573 -10.32 -0.50 -22.54
N ASP A 574 -10.41 -0.79 -21.25
CA ASP A 574 -11.68 -1.00 -20.54
C ASP A 574 -12.29 0.32 -20.02
N ASN A 575 -11.81 1.47 -20.50
CA ASN A 575 -12.32 2.79 -20.15
C ASN A 575 -12.77 3.61 -21.39
N PRO A 576 -13.86 3.20 -22.05
CA PRO A 576 -14.38 3.90 -23.24
C PRO A 576 -14.90 5.32 -22.93
N ALA A 577 -15.20 5.64 -21.66
CA ALA A 577 -15.57 6.99 -21.25
C ALA A 577 -14.37 7.95 -21.29
N LEU A 578 -13.20 7.51 -20.83
CA LEU A 578 -11.94 8.25 -20.98
C LEU A 578 -11.60 8.47 -22.44
N ASN A 579 -11.63 7.41 -23.24
CA ASN A 579 -11.29 7.52 -24.66
C ASN A 579 -12.25 8.47 -25.40
N GLN A 580 -13.53 8.50 -25.05
CA GLN A 580 -14.47 9.48 -25.61
C GLN A 580 -14.15 10.92 -25.17
N MET A 581 -13.78 11.15 -23.91
CA MET A 581 -13.31 12.47 -23.47
C MET A 581 -12.10 12.92 -24.27
N VAL A 582 -11.14 12.02 -24.50
CA VAL A 582 -9.95 12.30 -25.33
C VAL A 582 -10.37 12.67 -26.75
N VAL A 583 -11.21 11.87 -27.41
CA VAL A 583 -11.75 12.17 -28.76
C VAL A 583 -12.36 13.58 -28.81
N ASN A 584 -13.17 13.94 -27.82
CA ASN A 584 -13.82 15.25 -27.78
C ASN A 584 -12.79 16.39 -27.69
N ILE A 585 -11.74 16.22 -26.88
CA ILE A 585 -10.68 17.22 -26.71
C ILE A 585 -9.84 17.35 -27.98
N ILE A 586 -9.36 16.23 -28.55
CA ILE A 586 -8.48 16.26 -29.72
C ILE A 586 -9.21 16.68 -31.01
N SER A 587 -10.54 16.63 -31.03
CA SER A 587 -11.37 17.12 -32.14
C SER A 587 -11.61 18.63 -32.12
N LEU A 588 -11.19 19.33 -31.05
CA LEU A 588 -11.33 20.79 -30.99
C LEU A 588 -10.48 21.46 -32.09
N PRO A 589 -10.93 22.60 -32.65
CA PRO A 589 -10.17 23.32 -33.66
C PRO A 589 -8.73 23.61 -33.23
N GLY A 590 -7.76 23.24 -34.06
CA GLY A 590 -6.33 23.45 -33.79
C GLY A 590 -5.64 22.37 -32.95
N MET A 591 -6.35 21.34 -32.49
CA MET A 591 -5.76 20.26 -31.68
C MET A 591 -5.06 19.19 -32.52
N LEU A 592 -5.82 18.37 -33.25
CA LEU A 592 -5.30 17.38 -34.21
C LEU A 592 -6.06 17.47 -35.54
N SER A 593 -5.47 16.96 -36.62
CA SER A 593 -6.16 16.87 -37.92
C SER A 593 -7.27 15.81 -37.87
N PRO A 594 -8.34 15.95 -38.67
CA PRO A 594 -9.39 14.93 -38.73
C PRO A 594 -8.86 13.53 -39.08
N GLU A 595 -7.78 13.45 -39.86
CA GLU A 595 -7.12 12.19 -40.19
C GLU A 595 -6.49 11.51 -38.97
N LEU A 596 -5.77 12.25 -38.13
CA LEU A 596 -5.19 11.72 -36.89
C LEU A 596 -6.26 11.32 -35.88
N VAL A 597 -7.35 12.09 -35.77
CA VAL A 597 -8.50 11.72 -34.91
C VAL A 597 -9.11 10.40 -35.36
N ASN A 598 -9.34 10.23 -36.68
CA ASN A 598 -9.85 8.98 -37.24
C ASN A 598 -8.87 7.81 -37.03
N GLN A 599 -7.57 8.03 -37.15
CA GLN A 599 -6.55 7.01 -36.86
C GLN A 599 -6.59 6.58 -35.39
N PHE A 600 -6.69 7.53 -34.45
CA PHE A 600 -6.84 7.22 -33.03
C PHE A 600 -8.09 6.34 -32.79
N GLN A 601 -9.25 6.76 -33.29
CA GLN A 601 -10.49 5.98 -33.17
C GLN A 601 -10.39 4.58 -33.82
N ALA A 602 -9.67 4.46 -34.94
CA ALA A 602 -9.43 3.18 -35.59
C ALA A 602 -8.54 2.26 -34.75
N VAL A 603 -7.51 2.77 -34.08
CA VAL A 603 -6.68 2.00 -33.13
C VAL A 603 -7.52 1.50 -31.97
N LEU A 604 -8.37 2.35 -31.39
CA LEU A 604 -9.28 1.96 -30.30
C LEU A 604 -10.22 0.82 -30.74
N SER A 605 -10.89 0.99 -31.89
CA SER A 605 -11.88 0.03 -32.40
C SER A 605 -11.24 -1.31 -32.79
N LYS A 606 -10.02 -1.27 -33.31
CA LYS A 606 -9.24 -2.48 -33.62
C LYS A 606 -8.88 -3.26 -32.36
N ALA A 607 -8.52 -2.57 -31.28
CA ALA A 607 -8.13 -3.21 -30.03
C ALA A 607 -9.32 -3.80 -29.26
N SER A 608 -10.45 -3.09 -29.23
CA SER A 608 -11.67 -3.54 -28.53
C SER A 608 -12.49 -4.55 -29.34
N GLY A 609 -12.30 -4.60 -30.67
CA GLY A 609 -13.11 -5.39 -31.59
C GLY A 609 -14.54 -4.86 -31.80
N MET A 610 -14.83 -3.63 -31.35
CA MET A 610 -16.14 -2.98 -31.44
C MET A 610 -16.00 -1.46 -31.57
N SER A 611 -17.09 -0.78 -31.93
CA SER A 611 -17.08 0.70 -31.95
C SER A 611 -16.94 1.28 -30.53
N LEU A 612 -16.51 2.53 -30.41
CA LEU A 612 -16.42 3.21 -29.13
C LEU A 612 -17.80 3.33 -28.46
N GLU A 613 -18.85 3.56 -29.24
CA GLU A 613 -20.24 3.62 -28.77
C GLU A 613 -20.69 2.26 -28.19
N ASP A 614 -20.42 1.16 -28.88
CA ASP A 614 -20.73 -0.19 -28.39
C ASP A 614 -19.97 -0.53 -27.10
N ALA A 615 -18.70 -0.12 -27.02
CA ALA A 615 -17.88 -0.30 -25.83
C ALA A 615 -18.44 0.47 -24.62
N GLN A 616 -18.92 1.70 -24.83
CA GLN A 616 -19.57 2.48 -23.78
C GLN A 616 -20.85 1.80 -23.28
N GLU A 617 -21.67 1.27 -24.17
CA GLU A 617 -22.92 0.62 -23.77
C GLU A 617 -22.65 -0.67 -22.99
N LYS A 618 -21.68 -1.48 -23.44
CA LYS A 618 -21.22 -2.66 -22.69
C LYS A 618 -20.73 -2.28 -21.29
N ARG A 619 -20.01 -1.16 -21.16
CA ARG A 619 -19.49 -0.70 -19.88
C ARG A 619 -20.60 -0.23 -18.94
N LYS A 620 -21.61 0.51 -19.43
CA LYS A 620 -22.78 0.90 -18.64
C LYS A 620 -23.53 -0.29 -18.05
N VAL A 621 -23.62 -1.40 -18.78
CA VAL A 621 -24.22 -2.65 -18.25
C VAL A 621 -23.43 -3.18 -17.04
N LEU A 622 -22.09 -3.12 -17.06
CA LEU A 622 -21.27 -3.53 -15.92
C LEU A 622 -21.40 -2.57 -14.74
N GLN A 623 -21.42 -1.27 -15.00
CA GLN A 623 -21.68 -0.24 -13.97
C GLN A 623 -23.04 -0.47 -13.28
N GLY A 624 -24.09 -0.75 -14.06
CA GLY A 624 -25.41 -1.07 -13.50
C GLY A 624 -25.42 -2.35 -12.64
N LYS A 625 -24.59 -3.35 -12.98
CA LYS A 625 -24.40 -4.55 -12.14
C LYS A 625 -23.68 -4.21 -10.84
N LEU A 626 -22.62 -3.40 -10.89
CA LEU A 626 -21.91 -2.96 -9.69
C LEU A 626 -22.85 -2.18 -8.78
N ALA A 627 -23.57 -1.19 -9.30
CA ALA A 627 -24.54 -0.39 -8.56
C ALA A 627 -25.61 -1.26 -7.87
N LYS A 628 -26.09 -2.31 -8.54
CA LYS A 628 -27.03 -3.26 -7.93
C LYS A 628 -26.38 -4.04 -6.79
N VAL A 629 -25.17 -4.54 -6.99
CA VAL A 629 -24.43 -5.29 -5.96
C VAL A 629 -24.10 -4.41 -4.76
N THR A 630 -23.68 -3.16 -4.96
CA THR A 630 -23.39 -2.23 -3.87
C THR A 630 -24.66 -1.84 -3.11
N GLU A 631 -25.79 -1.71 -3.79
CA GLU A 631 -27.08 -1.52 -3.13
C GLU A 631 -27.50 -2.73 -2.28
N GLU A 632 -27.29 -3.96 -2.76
CA GLU A 632 -27.49 -5.17 -1.96
C GLU A 632 -26.52 -5.24 -0.76
N ILE A 633 -25.26 -4.80 -0.94
CA ILE A 633 -24.27 -4.73 0.14
C ILE A 633 -24.69 -3.75 1.25
N ARG A 634 -25.34 -2.65 0.89
CA ARG A 634 -25.81 -1.62 1.82
C ARG A 634 -26.90 -2.14 2.74
N GLN A 635 -27.72 -3.06 2.25
CA GLN A 635 -28.73 -3.73 3.06
C GLN A 635 -28.06 -4.42 4.25
N GLU A 636 -28.64 -4.22 5.43
CA GLU A 636 -28.15 -4.86 6.63
C GLU A 636 -28.37 -6.38 6.58
N GLU A 637 -27.48 -7.12 7.27
CA GLU A 637 -27.62 -8.56 7.42
C GLU A 637 -28.92 -8.88 8.18
N LYS A 638 -29.68 -9.87 7.70
CA LYS A 638 -30.87 -10.35 8.41
C LYS A 638 -30.45 -10.99 9.73
N VAL A 639 -31.15 -10.67 10.82
CA VAL A 639 -30.97 -11.37 12.09
C VAL A 639 -31.47 -12.80 11.92
N VAL A 640 -30.53 -13.74 11.90
CA VAL A 640 -30.87 -15.17 11.95
C VAL A 640 -31.08 -15.50 13.42
N GLN A 641 -32.35 -15.46 13.87
CA GLN A 641 -32.69 -16.03 15.18
C GLN A 641 -32.29 -17.51 15.17
N GLY A 642 -31.58 -17.91 16.22
CA GLY A 642 -30.87 -19.19 16.32
C GLY A 642 -31.56 -20.34 15.61
N ARG A 643 -30.97 -20.76 14.48
CA ARG A 643 -31.09 -22.16 14.10
C ARG A 643 -30.31 -22.94 15.16
N GLU A 644 -30.95 -23.94 15.77
CA GLU A 644 -30.20 -25.11 16.25
C GLU A 644 -29.21 -25.47 15.15
N PRO A 645 -27.95 -25.79 15.47
CA PRO A 645 -27.00 -26.17 14.44
C PRO A 645 -27.67 -27.28 13.62
N ASP A 646 -27.96 -26.99 12.36
CA ASP A 646 -28.40 -28.01 11.43
C ASP A 646 -27.37 -29.13 11.60
N LYS A 647 -27.84 -30.31 12.02
CA LYS A 647 -27.05 -31.54 11.96
C LYS A 647 -26.87 -31.94 10.49
N GLU A 648 -26.55 -30.99 9.61
CA GLU A 648 -25.80 -31.32 8.43
C GLU A 648 -24.48 -31.88 8.96
N LYS A 649 -24.34 -33.19 8.83
CA LYS A 649 -23.08 -33.89 9.05
C LYS A 649 -22.01 -33.05 8.37
N LEU A 650 -21.15 -32.43 9.19
CA LEU A 650 -19.83 -32.05 8.73
C LEU A 650 -19.17 -33.37 8.32
N GLU A 651 -19.19 -33.67 7.02
CA GLU A 651 -18.28 -34.63 6.42
C GLU A 651 -16.88 -34.02 6.52
N GLY A 652 -16.28 -34.19 7.69
CA GLY A 652 -14.83 -34.08 7.84
C GLY A 652 -14.22 -35.33 7.23
N TYR A 653 -13.25 -35.15 6.34
CA TYR A 653 -12.40 -36.25 5.92
C TYR A 653 -11.52 -36.65 7.10
N GLU A 654 -11.78 -37.82 7.66
CA GLU A 654 -10.83 -38.50 8.52
C GLU A 654 -9.66 -38.97 7.64
N MET A 655 -8.43 -38.57 7.98
CA MET A 655 -7.24 -39.11 7.33
C MET A 655 -7.07 -40.55 7.80
N VAL A 656 -7.65 -41.49 7.05
CA VAL A 656 -7.38 -42.91 7.21
C VAL A 656 -6.13 -43.23 6.40
N GLU A 657 -5.13 -43.86 7.03
CA GLU A 657 -4.02 -44.48 6.30
C GLU A 657 -4.56 -45.62 5.44
N GLU A 658 -4.87 -45.32 4.17
CA GLU A 658 -5.09 -46.36 3.17
C GLU A 658 -3.73 -46.86 2.65
N LYS A 659 -3.51 -48.17 2.80
CA LYS A 659 -2.45 -48.89 2.09
C LYS A 659 -2.67 -48.70 0.58
N PRO A 660 -1.59 -48.55 -0.22
CA PRO A 660 -1.70 -48.14 -1.60
C PRO A 660 -2.41 -49.23 -2.43
N GLU A 661 -3.66 -48.96 -2.82
CA GLU A 661 -4.27 -49.64 -3.95
C GLU A 661 -3.91 -48.89 -5.25
N ASP A 662 -3.61 -49.68 -6.29
CA ASP A 662 -3.07 -49.26 -7.58
C ASP A 662 -3.77 -48.01 -8.14
N THR A 663 -3.05 -46.89 -8.11
CA THR A 663 -3.50 -45.64 -8.71
C THR A 663 -3.60 -45.82 -10.22
N LYS A 664 -4.82 -45.99 -10.74
CA LYS A 664 -5.08 -45.83 -12.17
C LYS A 664 -4.87 -44.36 -12.54
N VAL A 665 -3.76 -44.11 -13.23
CA VAL A 665 -3.41 -42.81 -13.80
C VAL A 665 -4.54 -42.34 -14.71
N THR A 666 -5.23 -41.27 -14.33
CA THR A 666 -6.22 -40.60 -15.19
C THR A 666 -5.49 -39.70 -16.18
N VAL A 667 -5.31 -40.21 -17.38
CA VAL A 667 -4.79 -39.48 -18.53
C VAL A 667 -5.90 -38.56 -19.05
N SER A 668 -5.70 -37.24 -18.99
CA SER A 668 -6.62 -36.27 -19.58
C SER A 668 -6.77 -36.53 -21.10
N GLY A 669 -7.98 -36.37 -21.64
CA GLY A 669 -8.28 -36.65 -23.06
C GLY A 669 -7.44 -35.87 -24.08
N SER A 670 -6.75 -34.80 -23.66
CA SER A 670 -5.79 -34.06 -24.48
C SER A 670 -4.47 -34.83 -24.70
N SER A 671 -4.11 -35.74 -23.79
CA SER A 671 -2.85 -36.49 -23.86
C SER A 671 -2.89 -37.58 -24.96
N TRP A 672 -4.05 -38.18 -25.22
CA TRP A 672 -4.19 -39.18 -26.31
C TRP A 672 -4.07 -38.56 -27.69
N ILE A 673 -4.58 -37.34 -27.87
CA ILE A 673 -4.46 -36.59 -29.12
C ILE A 673 -3.00 -36.21 -29.38
N ILE A 674 -2.28 -35.77 -28.34
CA ILE A 674 -0.85 -35.45 -28.42
C ILE A 674 -0.02 -36.71 -28.73
N ILE A 675 -0.30 -37.84 -28.07
CA ILE A 675 0.36 -39.12 -28.34
C ILE A 675 0.10 -39.58 -29.78
N ALA A 676 -1.13 -39.45 -30.29
CA ALA A 676 -1.46 -39.79 -31.67
C ALA A 676 -0.73 -38.89 -32.70
N ILE A 677 -0.59 -37.59 -32.41
CA ILE A 677 0.16 -36.65 -33.25
C ILE A 677 1.65 -37.01 -33.26
N VAL A 678 2.22 -37.34 -32.09
CA VAL A 678 3.63 -37.73 -31.96
C VAL A 678 3.89 -39.06 -32.69
N ILE A 679 3.02 -40.06 -32.56
CA ILE A 679 3.13 -41.33 -33.29
C ILE A 679 2.97 -41.10 -34.80
N GLY A 680 2.06 -40.21 -35.22
CA GLY A 680 1.91 -39.82 -36.62
C GLY A 680 3.16 -39.15 -37.21
N LEU A 681 3.80 -38.26 -36.45
CA LEU A 681 5.06 -37.60 -36.83
C LEU A 681 6.23 -38.59 -36.90
N ILE A 682 6.32 -39.52 -35.94
CA ILE A 682 7.34 -40.59 -35.95
C ILE A 682 7.11 -41.54 -37.14
N GLY A 683 5.86 -41.87 -37.46
CA GLY A 683 5.51 -42.68 -38.64
C GLY A 683 5.90 -41.99 -39.96
N LEU A 684 5.66 -40.68 -40.08
CA LEU A 684 6.07 -39.89 -41.25
C LEU A 684 7.59 -39.81 -41.39
N LEU A 685 8.32 -39.67 -40.28
CA LEU A 685 9.79 -39.71 -40.27
C LEU A 685 10.33 -41.10 -40.69
N ALA A 686 9.73 -42.18 -40.21
CA ALA A 686 10.10 -43.54 -40.58
C ALA A 686 9.82 -43.87 -42.06
N VAL A 687 8.70 -43.38 -42.61
CA VAL A 687 8.37 -43.50 -44.05
C VAL A 687 9.30 -42.64 -44.90
N GLY A 688 9.71 -41.47 -44.41
CA GLY A 688 10.72 -40.61 -45.05
C GLY A 688 12.11 -41.25 -45.11
N TRP A 689 12.51 -41.96 -44.05
CA TRP A 689 13.79 -42.70 -44.02
C TRP A 689 13.81 -43.95 -44.89
N ARG A 690 12.67 -44.62 -45.11
CA ARG A 690 12.59 -45.78 -46.02
C ARG A 690 12.62 -45.43 -47.52
N LYS A 691 12.52 -44.15 -47.90
CA LYS A 691 12.63 -43.70 -49.30
C LYS A 691 14.02 -43.17 -49.69
N LYS A 692 15.02 -43.28 -48.80
CA LYS A 692 16.39 -42.77 -49.03
C LYS A 692 17.50 -43.81 -48.76
N ILE A 693 17.17 -45.09 -48.84
CA ILE A 693 18.11 -46.21 -48.94
C ILE A 693 17.78 -46.99 -50.20
#